data_AF-A0A8C7MML8-F1
#
_entry.id   AF-A0A8C7MML8-F1
#
_cell.length_a   1.000
_cell.length_b   1.000
_cell.length_c   1.000
_cell.angle_alpha   90.00
_cell.angle_beta   90.00
_cell.angle_gamma   90.00
#
_symmetry.space_group_name_H-M   'P 1'
#
loop_
_entity.id
_entity.type
_entity.pdbx_description
1 polymer ?
#
loop_
_entity_poly.entity_id
_entity_poly.type
_entity_poly.pdbx_seq_one_letter_code
_entity_poly.pdbx_strand_id
1 'polypeptide(L)'
;MDTMEYKTHLTVFTLFCVLSICWCAPQRFCQPGEDSSGRCNNGPDEEKPAVCSEINLGYCNDLDYSRTIFPNILGQQSRHEVESGAEYLLLSVIHGLLNGECSPDIRLLGCSVLAPRCQDLPSPAPVKSCRSACEAVKKGCGHAFEGIDMAWPYFLDCDRFFAGEQEGCHDPLAPLRARHEVAFSNLSPDEPSTIIQFTYHSNAQMYSVLKRTAAKCSHISRTYSIGRSTEGKDLLAIEFTDNPGGHELLEPEIKLVGNMHGNEVLGRQLLLYLAQYLCSEYLLGNQRIQTLVNTTRIHILASMNPDGYELAAAEGHEFNGWTVGRTNAQNLDLNRNFPDLTSILYRNRRMKRFRTDHIPIPDSYWFGKVASETYAVMKWIRSVPFVQSASLHGGELVISYPFDFSRHLHEERMFSPTPDEQAFKQLARTYADSHASMADNNTERCGASFIRSGGIINGALWYSFPGGMSDFNYLHTNCLEITVELGCDKFPSEEELYPEWLRNKEALLSFMESVHRGIKGVVKDEEGYGIKGASISVRGIRKDVTTAEEGDYWRLMNSGTHIITASAKGYSRVSKRIYLPAHMEKAGRVNFVLKKVPVQPVGPDYHMFLSSSLDTYDRFDPYNHFQSYSRSEPGEPREPREPREPGMGGEPGMGGEGQEKPWWWNYFTQAGVSAPTWLLRNF
;
A
#
# COMPACT_ATOMS: atom_id res chain seq x y z
N MET A 1 -80.69 -9.29 0.08
CA MET A 1 -80.71 -10.77 0.12
C MET A 1 -79.84 -11.21 1.27
N ASP A 2 -80.18 -10.78 2.49
CA ASP A 2 -81.34 -11.18 3.30
C ASP A 2 -80.92 -12.33 4.22
N THR A 3 -80.61 -12.03 5.49
CA THR A 3 -81.51 -11.79 6.65
C THR A 3 -82.08 -13.08 7.25
N MET A 4 -82.29 -13.00 8.58
CA MET A 4 -82.87 -13.98 9.51
C MET A 4 -81.84 -14.95 10.12
N GLU A 5 -81.15 -14.66 11.23
CA GLU A 5 -81.55 -13.97 12.47
C GLU A 5 -82.72 -14.67 13.20
N TYR A 6 -82.42 -15.24 14.37
CA TYR A 6 -82.98 -14.87 15.68
C TYR A 6 -83.31 -16.06 16.62
N LYS A 7 -82.84 -15.91 17.87
CA LYS A 7 -83.27 -16.58 19.12
C LYS A 7 -83.07 -18.10 19.12
N THR A 8 -82.14 -18.62 19.92
CA THR A 8 -82.28 -18.71 21.39
C THR A 8 -80.91 -19.10 21.97
N HIS A 9 -80.58 -18.60 23.17
CA HIS A 9 -79.33 -18.76 23.97
C HIS A 9 -78.41 -17.54 24.10
N LEU A 10 -78.96 -16.33 24.00
CA LEU A 10 -78.34 -15.11 24.53
C LEU A 10 -79.07 -14.69 25.82
N THR A 11 -78.85 -15.41 26.93
CA THR A 11 -79.22 -14.94 28.30
C THR A 11 -78.69 -15.79 29.48
N VAL A 12 -77.65 -16.63 29.33
CA VAL A 12 -77.01 -17.32 30.48
C VAL A 12 -75.46 -17.39 30.43
N PHE A 13 -74.80 -16.82 29.41
CA PHE A 13 -73.32 -16.78 29.35
C PHE A 13 -72.72 -15.37 29.50
N THR A 14 -73.45 -14.48 30.18
CA THR A 14 -72.95 -13.19 30.69
C THR A 14 -72.84 -13.25 32.20
N LEU A 15 -72.09 -14.24 32.70
CA LEU A 15 -71.68 -14.29 34.11
C LEU A 15 -70.41 -15.12 34.31
N PHE A 16 -69.33 -14.89 33.55
CA PHE A 16 -67.96 -15.29 33.96
C PHE A 16 -66.86 -14.60 33.09
N CYS A 17 -67.05 -13.36 32.66
CA CYS A 17 -66.06 -12.60 31.88
C CYS A 17 -65.85 -11.14 32.37
N VAL A 18 -65.91 -10.91 33.67
CA VAL A 18 -65.40 -9.67 34.28
C VAL A 18 -64.62 -10.07 35.52
N LEU A 19 -63.32 -10.33 35.35
CA LEU A 19 -62.23 -10.32 36.36
C LEU A 19 -61.10 -11.24 35.88
N SER A 20 -60.14 -10.65 35.14
CA SER A 20 -58.70 -11.01 35.15
C SER A 20 -58.00 -10.29 34.00
N ILE A 21 -57.87 -8.97 34.15
CA ILE A 21 -56.75 -8.24 33.55
C ILE A 21 -55.60 -8.46 34.52
N CYS A 22 -54.65 -9.33 34.20
CA CYS A 22 -53.33 -9.31 34.82
C CYS A 22 -52.33 -10.08 33.97
N TRP A 23 -51.15 -9.47 33.86
CA TRP A 23 -50.04 -9.80 33.01
C TRP A 23 -49.48 -11.20 33.26
N CYS A 24 -49.16 -11.91 32.18
CA CYS A 24 -48.18 -12.99 32.25
C CYS A 24 -46.78 -12.37 32.42
N ALA A 25 -46.32 -12.28 33.67
CA ALA A 25 -44.92 -12.10 34.00
C ALA A 25 -44.18 -13.46 33.96
N PRO A 26 -42.87 -13.50 33.66
CA PRO A 26 -42.10 -14.74 33.57
C PRO A 26 -41.93 -15.43 34.93
N GLN A 27 -41.88 -16.77 34.91
CA GLN A 27 -41.66 -17.63 36.07
C GLN A 27 -40.31 -17.34 36.75
N ARG A 28 -40.33 -17.02 38.05
CA ARG A 28 -39.12 -16.89 38.89
C ARG A 28 -38.70 -18.26 39.44
N PHE A 29 -37.41 -18.58 39.30
CA PHE A 29 -36.76 -19.78 39.84
C PHE A 29 -36.71 -19.74 41.38
N CYS A 30 -37.08 -20.85 42.02
CA CYS A 30 -36.73 -21.14 43.42
C CYS A 30 -35.54 -22.10 43.44
N GLN A 31 -34.45 -21.78 44.15
CA GLN A 31 -33.37 -22.73 44.42
C GLN A 31 -33.68 -23.56 45.69
N PRO A 32 -33.39 -24.87 45.70
CA PRO A 32 -33.60 -25.71 46.87
C PRO A 32 -32.45 -25.52 47.87
N GLY A 33 -32.72 -24.82 48.97
CA GLY A 33 -31.90 -24.86 50.18
C GLY A 33 -32.43 -25.91 51.15
N GLU A 34 -31.53 -26.65 51.77
CA GLU A 34 -31.81 -27.67 52.78
C GLU A 34 -32.59 -27.09 53.97
N ASP A 35 -33.92 -27.18 53.97
CA ASP A 35 -34.72 -27.37 55.17
C ASP A 35 -36.19 -27.69 54.86
N SER A 36 -36.77 -28.59 55.66
CA SER A 36 -38.05 -29.27 55.42
C SER A 36 -39.31 -28.45 55.74
N SER A 37 -39.27 -27.13 55.60
CA SER A 37 -40.47 -26.28 55.69
C SER A 37 -40.45 -25.18 54.62
N GLY A 38 -41.08 -25.47 53.48
CA GLY A 38 -41.21 -24.53 52.35
C GLY A 38 -41.98 -23.26 52.71
N ARG A 39 -41.25 -22.22 53.12
CA ARG A 39 -41.74 -20.84 53.16
C ARG A 39 -41.01 -20.03 52.10
N CYS A 40 -41.71 -19.67 51.03
CA CYS A 40 -41.27 -18.60 50.14
C CYS A 40 -41.34 -17.29 50.93
N ASN A 41 -40.18 -16.69 51.19
CA ASN A 41 -40.09 -15.42 51.89
C ASN A 41 -40.55 -14.31 50.92
N ASN A 42 -41.81 -13.89 51.01
CA ASN A 42 -42.30 -12.69 50.36
C ASN A 42 -42.00 -11.49 51.27
N GLY A 43 -40.73 -11.06 51.30
CA GLY A 43 -40.42 -9.69 51.69
C GLY A 43 -40.69 -8.77 50.49
N PRO A 44 -41.20 -7.54 50.67
CA PRO A 44 -40.92 -6.52 49.67
C PRO A 44 -39.40 -6.41 49.65
N ASP A 45 -38.76 -6.78 48.54
CA ASP A 45 -37.39 -6.33 48.30
C ASP A 45 -37.49 -4.79 48.38
N GLU A 46 -37.00 -4.23 49.48
CA GLU A 46 -36.62 -2.82 49.52
C GLU A 46 -35.65 -2.67 48.34
N GLU A 47 -36.14 -2.17 47.21
CA GLU A 47 -35.30 -1.73 46.11
C GLU A 47 -34.34 -0.72 46.73
N LYS A 48 -33.11 -1.19 47.01
CA LYS A 48 -32.03 -0.31 47.41
C LYS A 48 -32.05 0.83 46.40
N PRO A 49 -32.11 2.09 46.86
CA PRO A 49 -32.15 3.21 45.94
C PRO A 49 -30.99 3.05 44.98
N ALA A 50 -31.27 3.02 43.67
CA ALA A 50 -30.22 2.88 42.68
C ALA A 50 -29.22 4.02 42.90
N VAL A 51 -27.94 3.72 43.02
CA VAL A 51 -26.89 4.72 43.28
C VAL A 51 -25.91 4.71 42.12
N CYS A 52 -25.50 5.88 41.66
CA CYS A 52 -24.44 5.98 40.66
C CYS A 52 -23.13 5.41 41.25
N SER A 53 -22.49 4.47 40.56
CA SER A 53 -21.18 3.91 40.90
C SER A 53 -20.12 4.32 39.88
N GLU A 54 -18.84 4.26 40.26
CA GLU A 54 -17.74 4.46 39.31
C GLU A 54 -17.74 3.37 38.23
N ILE A 55 -17.39 3.76 37.00
CA ILE A 55 -17.13 2.84 35.90
C ILE A 55 -15.81 2.16 36.19
N ASN A 56 -15.89 0.84 36.29
CA ASN A 56 -14.73 0.00 36.43
C ASN A 56 -15.00 -1.20 35.52
N LEU A 57 -14.87 -1.00 34.22
CA LEU A 57 -15.03 -2.02 33.20
C LEU A 57 -13.79 -1.91 32.32
N GLY A 58 -12.91 -2.91 32.38
CA GLY A 58 -11.58 -2.86 31.73
C GLY A 58 -11.58 -2.29 30.30
N TYR A 59 -12.61 -2.63 29.51
CA TYR A 59 -12.76 -2.27 28.10
C TYR A 59 -13.47 -0.92 27.85
N CYS A 60 -14.13 -0.35 28.87
CA CYS A 60 -14.96 0.86 28.80
C CYS A 60 -14.51 1.97 29.76
N ASN A 61 -13.25 1.96 30.19
CA ASN A 61 -12.73 2.88 31.22
C ASN A 61 -12.39 4.30 30.72
N ASP A 62 -12.48 4.56 29.41
CA ASP A 62 -12.08 5.82 28.75
C ASP A 62 -13.26 6.61 28.17
N LEU A 63 -14.48 6.36 28.69
CA LEU A 63 -15.66 7.19 28.44
C LEU A 63 -15.45 8.62 29.00
N ASP A 64 -16.21 9.58 28.48
CA ASP A 64 -16.16 11.00 28.89
C ASP A 64 -16.86 11.31 30.23
N TYR A 65 -17.35 10.26 30.89
CA TYR A 65 -17.93 10.29 32.22
C TYR A 65 -17.38 9.10 33.01
N SER A 66 -17.31 9.25 34.33
CA SER A 66 -16.77 8.22 35.22
C SER A 66 -17.84 7.45 35.98
N ARG A 67 -19.11 7.88 35.95
CA ARG A 67 -20.19 7.29 36.77
C ARG A 67 -21.28 6.62 35.94
N THR A 68 -21.66 5.42 36.35
CA THR A 68 -22.74 4.60 35.76
C THR A 68 -23.72 4.10 36.81
N ILE A 69 -24.77 3.39 36.41
CA ILE A 69 -25.83 2.88 37.29
C ILE A 69 -26.26 1.48 36.87
N PHE A 70 -26.69 0.70 37.86
CA PHE A 70 -27.35 -0.58 37.66
C PHE A 70 -28.79 -0.54 38.22
N PRO A 71 -29.77 -1.16 37.54
CA PRO A 71 -29.62 -1.87 36.28
C PRO A 71 -29.28 -0.95 35.10
N ASN A 72 -28.43 -1.42 34.18
CA ASN A 72 -28.06 -0.67 32.98
C ASN A 72 -29.19 -0.70 31.93
N ILE A 73 -28.96 -0.14 30.73
CA ILE A 73 -29.98 -0.07 29.66
C ILE A 73 -30.45 -1.46 29.20
N LEU A 74 -29.60 -2.49 29.34
CA LEU A 74 -29.92 -3.88 29.02
C LEU A 74 -30.55 -4.64 30.18
N GLY A 75 -30.69 -4.01 31.35
CA GLY A 75 -31.28 -4.62 32.55
C GLY A 75 -30.31 -5.44 33.41
N GLN A 76 -29.01 -5.43 33.10
CA GLN A 76 -27.98 -6.13 33.88
C GLN A 76 -27.82 -5.44 35.23
N GLN A 77 -27.85 -6.21 36.31
CA GLN A 77 -28.02 -5.73 37.70
C GLN A 77 -26.70 -5.39 38.40
N SER A 78 -25.56 -5.80 37.84
CA SER A 78 -24.26 -5.55 38.45
C SER A 78 -23.13 -5.55 37.42
N ARG A 79 -21.99 -4.95 37.78
CA ARG A 79 -20.75 -4.99 37.00
C ARG A 79 -20.35 -6.41 36.58
N HIS A 80 -20.43 -7.37 37.51
CA HIS A 80 -20.01 -8.75 37.23
C HIS A 80 -20.88 -9.40 36.15
N GLU A 81 -22.17 -9.06 36.14
CA GLU A 81 -23.12 -9.51 35.12
C GLU A 81 -22.85 -8.86 33.75
N VAL A 82 -22.36 -7.60 33.73
CA VAL A 82 -21.89 -6.96 32.49
C VAL A 82 -20.63 -7.64 31.96
N GLU A 83 -19.59 -7.80 32.78
CA GLU A 83 -18.29 -8.35 32.35
C GLU A 83 -18.38 -9.81 31.86
N SER A 84 -19.32 -10.58 32.43
CA SER A 84 -19.62 -11.96 31.99
C SER A 84 -20.70 -12.05 30.90
N GLY A 85 -21.32 -10.92 30.54
CA GLY A 85 -22.37 -10.84 29.54
C GLY A 85 -21.86 -11.00 28.11
N ALA A 86 -22.71 -11.57 27.25
CA ALA A 86 -22.38 -11.79 25.85
C ALA A 86 -22.13 -10.46 25.11
N GLU A 87 -22.79 -9.39 25.51
CA GLU A 87 -22.68 -8.07 24.89
C GLU A 87 -21.31 -7.42 25.15
N TYR A 88 -20.79 -7.52 26.37
CA TYR A 88 -19.47 -7.00 26.73
C TYR A 88 -18.35 -7.79 26.05
N LEU A 89 -18.48 -9.12 26.04
CA LEU A 89 -17.54 -10.00 25.31
C LEU A 89 -17.58 -9.72 23.81
N LEU A 90 -18.77 -9.65 23.21
CA LEU A 90 -18.94 -9.37 21.79
C LEU A 90 -18.34 -8.00 21.45
N LEU A 91 -18.57 -6.98 22.26
CA LEU A 91 -17.98 -5.65 22.07
C LEU A 91 -16.45 -5.68 22.12
N SER A 92 -15.87 -6.46 23.06
CA SER A 92 -14.41 -6.60 23.19
C SER A 92 -13.75 -7.35 22.04
N VAL A 93 -14.48 -8.29 21.42
CA VAL A 93 -14.00 -9.12 20.30
C VAL A 93 -14.22 -8.42 18.96
N ILE A 94 -15.28 -7.63 18.82
CA ILE A 94 -15.60 -6.88 17.58
C ILE A 94 -14.43 -5.99 17.14
N HIS A 95 -13.71 -5.36 18.08
CA HIS A 95 -12.52 -4.56 17.73
C HIS A 95 -11.44 -5.38 17.00
N GLY A 96 -11.21 -6.62 17.43
CA GLY A 96 -10.28 -7.54 16.76
C GLY A 96 -10.84 -8.11 15.45
N LEU A 97 -12.15 -8.40 15.38
CA LEU A 97 -12.79 -8.92 14.17
C LEU A 97 -12.89 -7.88 13.05
N LEU A 98 -13.08 -6.61 13.41
CA LEU A 98 -13.07 -5.50 12.45
C LEU A 98 -11.65 -4.99 12.15
N ASN A 99 -10.59 -5.62 12.68
CA ASN A 99 -9.20 -5.19 12.49
C ASN A 99 -8.98 -3.69 12.79
N GLY A 100 -9.69 -3.15 13.78
CA GLY A 100 -9.65 -1.72 14.12
C GLY A 100 -10.49 -0.79 13.24
N GLU A 101 -11.08 -1.27 12.14
CA GLU A 101 -12.12 -0.51 11.44
C GLU A 101 -13.28 -0.22 12.41
N CYS A 102 -13.81 1.00 12.37
CA CYS A 102 -14.85 1.50 13.29
C CYS A 102 -14.47 1.65 14.77
N SER A 103 -13.19 1.49 15.12
CA SER A 103 -12.66 1.88 16.42
C SER A 103 -12.16 3.33 16.39
N PRO A 104 -12.42 4.16 17.40
CA PRO A 104 -13.10 3.86 18.68
C PRO A 104 -14.65 3.96 18.65
N ASP A 105 -15.26 4.37 17.54
CA ASP A 105 -16.69 4.76 17.45
C ASP A 105 -17.67 3.69 17.96
N ILE A 106 -17.56 2.45 17.48
CA ILE A 106 -18.47 1.38 17.88
C ILE A 106 -18.25 0.94 19.33
N ARG A 107 -17.01 1.01 19.80
CA ARG A 107 -16.64 0.66 21.17
C ARG A 107 -17.26 1.65 22.15
N LEU A 108 -17.13 2.95 21.90
CA LEU A 108 -17.71 3.97 22.77
C LEU A 108 -19.24 3.92 22.76
N LEU A 109 -19.86 3.66 21.60
CA LEU A 109 -21.31 3.49 21.49
C LEU A 109 -21.79 2.24 22.25
N GLY A 110 -21.08 1.12 22.18
CA GLY A 110 -21.43 -0.09 22.95
C GLY A 110 -21.20 0.08 24.44
N CYS A 111 -20.09 0.72 24.82
CA CYS A 111 -19.77 1.02 26.21
C CYS A 111 -20.82 1.94 26.83
N SER A 112 -21.43 2.87 26.09
CA SER A 112 -22.49 3.73 26.60
C SER A 112 -23.84 3.01 26.81
N VAL A 113 -24.06 1.88 26.14
CA VAL A 113 -25.21 1.00 26.41
C VAL A 113 -24.96 0.14 27.65
N LEU A 114 -23.73 -0.38 27.80
CA LEU A 114 -23.34 -1.30 28.89
C LEU A 114 -23.08 -0.58 30.22
N ALA A 115 -22.52 0.63 30.17
CA ALA A 115 -22.25 1.48 31.32
C ALA A 115 -22.81 2.88 31.06
N PRO A 116 -24.15 3.04 31.03
CA PRO A 116 -24.78 4.32 30.73
C PRO A 116 -24.43 5.37 31.77
N ARG A 117 -24.36 6.63 31.33
CA ARG A 117 -24.07 7.76 32.20
C ARG A 117 -25.13 7.89 33.30
N CYS A 118 -24.66 8.14 34.52
CA CYS A 118 -25.51 8.41 35.68
C CYS A 118 -25.22 9.80 36.25
N GLN A 119 -26.25 10.46 36.78
CA GLN A 119 -26.14 11.73 37.50
C GLN A 119 -26.70 11.56 38.91
N ASP A 120 -26.03 12.12 39.92
CA ASP A 120 -26.43 12.04 41.32
C ASP A 120 -27.65 12.93 41.62
N LEU A 121 -28.80 12.52 41.09
CA LEU A 121 -30.11 13.13 41.31
C LEU A 121 -30.86 12.37 42.43
N PRO A 122 -31.89 12.97 43.06
CA PRO A 122 -32.68 12.31 44.11
C PRO A 122 -33.32 10.97 43.69
N SER A 123 -33.49 10.76 42.38
CA SER A 123 -33.91 9.51 41.76
C SER A 123 -33.06 9.29 40.49
N PRO A 124 -31.86 8.69 40.61
CA PRO A 124 -30.96 8.54 39.49
C PRO A 124 -31.43 7.43 38.55
N ALA A 125 -31.27 7.67 37.25
CA ALA A 125 -31.68 6.75 36.20
C ALA A 125 -30.59 6.68 35.11
N PRO A 126 -30.49 5.57 34.35
CA PRO A 126 -29.53 5.46 33.25
C PRO A 126 -29.89 6.45 32.15
N VAL A 127 -28.93 7.31 31.77
CA VAL A 127 -29.10 8.23 30.64
C VAL A 127 -28.80 7.47 29.35
N LYS A 128 -29.80 7.39 28.46
CA LYS A 128 -29.64 6.76 27.15
C LYS A 128 -28.78 7.62 26.23
N SER A 129 -28.05 6.95 25.34
CA SER A 129 -27.32 7.66 24.30
C SER A 129 -28.25 8.15 23.19
N CYS A 130 -27.80 9.17 22.45
CA CYS A 130 -28.59 9.77 21.38
C CYS A 130 -28.77 8.82 20.19
N ARG A 131 -30.02 8.68 19.70
CA ARG A 131 -30.35 7.84 18.54
C ARG A 131 -29.59 8.26 17.29
N SER A 132 -29.44 9.57 17.07
CA SER A 132 -28.67 10.14 15.97
C SER A 132 -27.20 9.68 15.96
N ALA A 133 -26.58 9.54 17.14
CA ALA A 133 -25.22 9.01 17.26
C ALA A 133 -25.15 7.54 16.85
N CYS A 134 -26.10 6.72 17.30
CA CYS A 134 -26.20 5.31 16.92
C CYS A 134 -26.39 5.13 15.41
N GLU A 135 -27.34 5.87 14.80
CA GLU A 135 -27.63 5.79 13.37
C GLU A 135 -26.41 6.19 12.52
N ALA A 136 -25.67 7.21 12.96
CA ALA A 136 -24.45 7.65 12.29
C ALA A 136 -23.36 6.57 12.31
N VAL A 137 -23.11 5.94 13.46
CA VAL A 137 -22.14 4.82 13.55
C VAL A 137 -22.62 3.64 12.73
N LYS A 138 -23.91 3.28 12.80
CA LYS A 138 -24.49 2.18 12.00
C LYS A 138 -24.32 2.41 10.50
N LYS A 139 -24.55 3.64 10.02
CA LYS A 139 -24.34 3.99 8.62
C LYS A 139 -22.87 3.98 8.23
N GLY A 140 -21.98 4.53 9.08
CA GLY A 140 -20.55 4.59 8.82
C GLY A 140 -19.89 3.20 8.83
N CYS A 141 -20.35 2.33 9.72
CA CYS A 141 -19.75 1.01 9.97
C CYS A 141 -20.48 -0.14 9.30
N GLY A 142 -21.61 0.09 8.62
CA GLY A 142 -22.37 -0.97 7.94
C GLY A 142 -21.49 -1.80 7.00
N HIS A 143 -20.63 -1.14 6.22
CA HIS A 143 -19.73 -1.81 5.28
C HIS A 143 -18.72 -2.74 5.96
N ALA A 144 -18.24 -2.41 7.16
CA ALA A 144 -17.27 -3.22 7.90
C ALA A 144 -17.92 -4.49 8.47
N PHE A 145 -19.19 -4.40 8.91
CA PHE A 145 -19.98 -5.56 9.35
C PHE A 145 -20.39 -6.46 8.18
N GLU A 146 -20.76 -5.86 7.04
CA GLU A 146 -20.98 -6.60 5.78
C GLU A 146 -19.70 -7.32 5.33
N GLY A 147 -18.53 -6.69 5.48
CA GLY A 147 -17.24 -7.28 5.11
C GLY A 147 -16.83 -8.53 5.89
N ILE A 148 -17.44 -8.77 7.06
CA ILE A 148 -17.20 -9.95 7.91
C ILE A 148 -18.43 -10.86 8.03
N ASP A 149 -19.45 -10.65 7.19
CA ASP A 149 -20.73 -11.39 7.22
C ASP A 149 -21.41 -11.41 8.60
N MET A 150 -21.21 -10.36 9.41
CA MET A 150 -21.85 -10.23 10.72
C MET A 150 -23.03 -9.27 10.67
N ALA A 151 -24.13 -9.68 11.29
CA ALA A 151 -25.26 -8.79 11.52
C ALA A 151 -24.89 -7.68 12.52
N TRP A 152 -25.54 -6.51 12.36
CA TRP A 152 -25.41 -5.42 13.31
C TRP A 152 -25.77 -5.89 14.74
N PRO A 153 -24.95 -5.60 15.77
CA PRO A 153 -25.19 -6.11 17.12
C PRO A 153 -26.56 -5.69 17.65
N TYR A 154 -27.34 -6.65 18.16
CA TYR A 154 -28.73 -6.39 18.57
C TYR A 154 -28.82 -5.34 19.69
N PHE A 155 -27.85 -5.30 20.62
CA PHE A 155 -27.82 -4.34 21.71
C PHE A 155 -27.45 -2.92 21.24
N LEU A 156 -27.10 -2.76 19.96
CA LEU A 156 -26.90 -1.47 19.28
C LEU A 156 -28.07 -1.12 18.35
N ASP A 157 -29.25 -1.68 18.59
CA ASP A 157 -30.47 -1.27 17.89
C ASP A 157 -30.87 0.16 18.28
N CYS A 158 -30.71 1.08 17.32
CA CYS A 158 -30.92 2.51 17.50
C CYS A 158 -32.36 2.88 17.90
N ASP A 159 -33.35 2.07 17.54
CA ASP A 159 -34.75 2.34 17.89
C ASP A 159 -35.09 1.88 19.31
N ARG A 160 -34.35 0.90 19.84
CA ARG A 160 -34.68 0.23 21.11
C ARG A 160 -33.91 0.80 22.31
N PHE A 161 -32.61 1.03 22.15
CA PHE A 161 -31.71 1.33 23.27
C PHE A 161 -31.27 2.80 23.36
N PHE A 162 -31.63 3.60 22.36
CA PHE A 162 -31.24 5.01 22.25
C PHE A 162 -32.45 5.92 22.27
N ALA A 163 -32.26 7.15 22.75
CA ALA A 163 -33.31 8.14 22.93
C ALA A 163 -33.17 9.30 21.93
N GLY A 164 -34.28 9.96 21.62
CA GLY A 164 -34.26 11.21 20.85
C GLY A 164 -33.69 12.37 21.69
N GLU A 165 -33.24 13.44 21.03
CA GLU A 165 -32.70 14.63 21.72
C GLU A 165 -33.70 15.28 22.68
N GLN A 166 -35.00 15.20 22.34
CA GLN A 166 -36.11 15.72 23.15
C GLN A 166 -36.29 14.99 24.48
N GLU A 167 -35.75 13.77 24.62
CA GLU A 167 -35.83 12.93 25.81
C GLU A 167 -34.62 13.10 26.75
N GLY A 168 -33.66 13.97 26.41
CA GLY A 168 -32.48 14.24 27.24
C GLY A 168 -31.40 13.16 27.13
N CYS A 169 -30.92 12.89 25.92
CA CYS A 169 -29.89 11.89 25.62
C CYS A 169 -28.45 12.42 25.77
N HIS A 170 -27.48 11.52 25.89
CA HIS A 170 -26.03 11.83 25.87
C HIS A 170 -25.36 11.31 24.60
N ASP A 171 -24.53 12.11 23.94
CA ASP A 171 -23.76 11.65 22.77
C ASP A 171 -22.35 11.19 23.23
N PRO A 172 -22.07 9.87 23.27
CA PRO A 172 -20.77 9.35 23.71
C PRO A 172 -19.65 9.66 22.71
N LEU A 173 -19.98 10.07 21.49
CA LEU A 173 -19.03 10.45 20.46
C LEU A 173 -18.82 11.96 20.40
N ALA A 174 -19.62 12.78 21.11
CA ALA A 174 -19.45 14.23 21.11
C ALA A 174 -18.03 14.67 21.49
N PRO A 175 -17.31 14.06 22.45
CA PRO A 175 -15.92 14.41 22.75
C PRO A 175 -14.94 14.02 21.64
N LEU A 176 -15.15 12.89 20.95
CA LEU A 176 -14.34 12.50 19.80
C LEU A 176 -14.62 13.38 18.59
N ARG A 177 -15.89 13.67 18.33
CA ARG A 177 -16.34 14.62 17.32
C ARG A 177 -15.84 16.01 17.65
N ALA A 178 -15.81 16.42 18.90
CA ALA A 178 -15.24 17.69 19.34
C ALA A 178 -13.71 17.70 19.25
N ARG A 179 -13.00 16.58 19.47
CA ARG A 179 -11.54 16.50 19.22
C ARG A 179 -11.23 16.51 17.73
N HIS A 180 -12.01 15.80 16.93
CA HIS A 180 -11.94 15.87 15.48
C HIS A 180 -12.33 17.26 15.01
N GLU A 181 -13.41 17.85 15.49
CA GLU A 181 -13.87 19.20 15.20
C GLU A 181 -12.89 20.23 15.73
N VAL A 182 -12.16 20.06 16.83
CA VAL A 182 -11.08 20.97 17.25
C VAL A 182 -9.84 20.78 16.37
N ALA A 183 -9.53 19.56 15.93
CA ALA A 183 -8.55 19.30 14.89
C ALA A 183 -8.99 19.82 13.49
N PHE A 184 -10.31 19.96 13.27
CA PHE A 184 -10.95 20.42 12.03
C PHE A 184 -11.50 21.86 12.13
N SER A 185 -11.45 22.54 13.28
CA SER A 185 -11.92 23.93 13.53
C SER A 185 -10.76 24.85 13.91
N ASN A 186 -9.58 24.26 14.18
CA ASN A 186 -8.31 24.84 13.72
C ASN A 186 -8.18 24.84 12.18
N LEU A 187 -9.19 24.36 11.44
CA LEU A 187 -9.38 24.65 10.02
C LEU A 187 -10.68 25.45 9.89
N SER A 188 -10.56 26.73 9.57
CA SER A 188 -11.74 27.53 9.23
C SER A 188 -12.34 27.03 7.90
N PRO A 189 -13.69 27.00 7.73
CA PRO A 189 -14.33 26.63 6.46
C PRO A 189 -14.09 27.64 5.33
N ASP A 190 -13.56 28.82 5.67
CA ASP A 190 -13.35 29.95 4.75
C ASP A 190 -11.87 30.16 4.38
N GLU A 191 -10.95 29.29 4.80
CA GLU A 191 -9.57 29.30 4.29
C GLU A 191 -9.39 28.34 3.11
N PRO A 192 -8.66 28.76 2.07
CA PRO A 192 -8.55 27.98 0.85
C PRO A 192 -7.93 26.61 1.12
N SER A 193 -8.52 25.59 0.48
CA SER A 193 -8.10 24.17 0.44
C SER A 193 -6.69 23.91 -0.15
N THR A 194 -5.79 24.87 -0.02
CA THR A 194 -4.40 24.91 -0.52
C THR A 194 -3.38 24.70 0.60
N ILE A 195 -3.79 24.58 1.86
CA ILE A 195 -2.87 24.42 3.00
C ILE A 195 -2.53 22.93 3.18
N ILE A 196 -1.30 22.57 2.81
CA ILE A 196 -0.71 21.25 3.11
C ILE A 196 -0.42 21.19 4.61
N GLN A 197 -0.92 20.16 5.29
CA GLN A 197 -0.61 19.91 6.69
C GLN A 197 0.66 19.07 6.82
N PHE A 198 1.66 19.60 7.52
CA PHE A 198 2.95 18.96 7.74
C PHE A 198 2.93 18.14 9.04
N THR A 199 2.35 16.93 8.98
CA THR A 199 2.18 16.02 10.11
C THR A 199 2.41 14.57 9.67
N TYR A 200 2.61 13.65 10.60
CA TYR A 200 2.70 12.23 10.25
C TYR A 200 1.33 11.60 9.97
N HIS A 201 1.27 10.91 8.84
CA HIS A 201 0.06 10.24 8.38
C HIS A 201 0.15 8.73 8.56
N SER A 202 -0.73 8.17 9.41
CA SER A 202 -1.01 6.72 9.47
C SER A 202 -1.37 6.16 8.08
N ASN A 203 -1.36 4.84 7.90
CA ASN A 203 -1.73 4.22 6.63
C ASN A 203 -3.16 4.62 6.19
N ALA A 204 -4.13 4.62 7.11
CA ALA A 204 -5.49 5.07 6.83
C ALA A 204 -5.55 6.54 6.39
N GLN A 205 -4.84 7.42 7.10
CA GLN A 205 -4.78 8.85 6.73
C GLN A 205 -4.08 9.06 5.38
N MET A 206 -2.98 8.36 5.12
CA MET A 206 -2.26 8.39 3.83
C MET A 206 -3.21 8.03 2.68
N TYR A 207 -3.98 6.93 2.81
CA TYR A 207 -4.97 6.54 1.81
C TYR A 207 -6.06 7.58 1.62
N SER A 208 -6.59 8.14 2.71
CA SER A 208 -7.59 9.21 2.65
C SER A 208 -7.07 10.45 1.93
N VAL A 209 -5.85 10.90 2.24
CA VAL A 209 -5.21 12.06 1.59
C VAL A 209 -5.03 11.82 0.10
N LEU A 210 -4.46 10.68 -0.30
CA LEU A 210 -4.25 10.35 -1.71
C LEU A 210 -5.57 10.27 -2.49
N LYS A 211 -6.58 9.58 -1.93
CA LYS A 211 -7.91 9.47 -2.56
C LYS A 211 -8.60 10.83 -2.67
N ARG A 212 -8.49 11.69 -1.64
CA ARG A 212 -9.05 13.04 -1.65
C ARG A 212 -8.36 13.94 -2.67
N THR A 213 -7.02 13.89 -2.75
CA THR A 213 -6.24 14.62 -3.76
C THR A 213 -6.66 14.19 -5.16
N ALA A 214 -6.78 12.88 -5.41
CA ALA A 214 -7.23 12.38 -6.70
C ALA A 214 -8.67 12.80 -7.03
N ALA A 215 -9.58 12.79 -6.05
CA ALA A 215 -10.96 13.26 -6.24
C ALA A 215 -11.01 14.77 -6.57
N LYS A 216 -10.18 15.60 -5.92
CA LYS A 216 -10.09 17.04 -6.17
C LYS A 216 -9.59 17.36 -7.57
N CYS A 217 -8.64 16.56 -8.08
CA CYS A 217 -8.01 16.73 -9.38
C CYS A 217 -8.32 15.56 -10.32
N SER A 218 -9.57 15.09 -10.36
CA SER A 218 -9.94 13.83 -11.05
C SER A 218 -9.73 13.83 -12.57
N HIS A 219 -9.61 15.01 -13.18
CA HIS A 219 -9.32 15.19 -14.60
C HIS A 219 -7.83 15.02 -14.92
N ILE A 220 -6.95 15.12 -13.92
CA ILE A 220 -5.50 14.94 -14.10
C ILE A 220 -4.87 13.91 -13.16
N SER A 221 -5.67 13.20 -12.35
CA SER A 221 -5.11 12.27 -11.37
C SER A 221 -6.06 11.15 -11.02
N ARG A 222 -5.47 10.02 -10.62
CA ARG A 222 -6.19 8.81 -10.21
C ARG A 222 -5.36 8.03 -9.20
N THR A 223 -6.02 7.38 -8.25
CA THR A 223 -5.36 6.39 -7.37
C THR A 223 -5.58 4.97 -7.89
N TYR A 224 -4.59 4.11 -7.67
CA TYR A 224 -4.66 2.69 -7.98
C TYR A 224 -3.74 1.89 -7.06
N SER A 225 -4.10 0.65 -6.76
CA SER A 225 -3.25 -0.26 -5.97
C SER A 225 -2.35 -1.05 -6.90
N ILE A 226 -1.06 -1.17 -6.58
CA ILE A 226 -0.11 -2.02 -7.32
C ILE A 226 0.00 -3.44 -6.73
N GLY A 227 -0.63 -3.68 -5.59
CA GLY A 227 -0.55 -4.91 -4.82
C GLY A 227 -0.83 -4.67 -3.35
N ARG A 228 -0.63 -5.68 -2.53
CA ARG A 228 -0.80 -5.60 -1.07
C ARG A 228 0.47 -5.98 -0.33
N SER A 229 0.64 -5.41 0.85
CA SER A 229 1.73 -5.76 1.77
C SER A 229 1.50 -7.15 2.35
N THR A 230 2.47 -7.62 3.13
CA THR A 230 2.34 -8.91 3.83
C THR A 230 1.12 -8.95 4.73
N GLU A 231 0.79 -7.86 5.42
CA GLU A 231 -0.39 -7.76 6.29
C GLU A 231 -1.66 -7.29 5.55
N GLY A 232 -1.65 -7.30 4.21
CA GLY A 232 -2.84 -7.03 3.40
C GLY A 232 -3.14 -5.55 3.15
N LYS A 233 -2.24 -4.63 3.51
CA LYS A 233 -2.41 -3.18 3.28
C LYS A 233 -2.14 -2.84 1.82
N ASP A 234 -2.96 -1.98 1.22
CA ASP A 234 -2.78 -1.61 -0.20
C ASP A 234 -1.47 -0.82 -0.41
N LEU A 235 -0.69 -1.21 -1.40
CA LEU A 235 0.40 -0.39 -1.96
C LEU A 235 -0.24 0.61 -2.93
N LEU A 236 -0.78 1.68 -2.36
CA LEU A 236 -1.56 2.68 -3.09
C LEU A 236 -0.64 3.69 -3.78
N ALA A 237 -0.71 3.74 -5.11
CA ALA A 237 -0.08 4.76 -5.93
C ALA A 237 -1.11 5.83 -6.36
N ILE A 238 -0.63 7.05 -6.61
CA ILE A 238 -1.37 8.11 -7.30
C ILE A 238 -0.65 8.46 -8.61
N GLU A 239 -1.39 8.57 -9.71
CA GLU A 239 -0.89 9.09 -10.98
C GLU A 239 -1.31 10.54 -11.21
N PHE A 240 -0.47 11.31 -11.90
CA PHE A 240 -0.75 12.63 -12.45
C PHE A 240 -0.38 12.68 -13.95
N THR A 241 -1.32 13.05 -14.80
CA THR A 241 -1.20 13.26 -16.26
C THR A 241 -2.48 13.95 -16.73
N ASP A 242 -2.50 14.63 -17.88
CA ASP A 242 -3.75 15.14 -18.47
C ASP A 242 -4.68 14.05 -19.04
N ASN A 243 -4.23 12.79 -19.08
CA ASN A 243 -5.06 11.64 -19.48
C ASN A 243 -4.91 10.42 -18.54
N PRO A 244 -5.49 10.46 -17.31
CA PRO A 244 -5.31 9.39 -16.33
C PRO A 244 -5.77 8.01 -16.82
N GLY A 245 -4.96 6.99 -16.52
CA GLY A 245 -5.28 5.58 -16.74
C GLY A 245 -4.74 4.97 -18.04
N GLY A 246 -4.18 5.76 -18.95
CA GLY A 246 -3.59 5.29 -20.20
C GLY A 246 -2.21 5.87 -20.47
N HIS A 247 -1.38 5.10 -21.18
CA HIS A 247 -0.11 5.60 -21.74
C HIS A 247 -0.41 6.40 -23.01
N GLU A 248 0.19 7.59 -23.14
CA GLU A 248 0.11 8.39 -24.36
C GLU A 248 1.41 8.36 -25.17
N LEU A 249 1.27 8.31 -26.50
CA LEU A 249 2.42 8.20 -27.41
C LEU A 249 3.44 9.33 -27.15
N LEU A 250 4.67 8.93 -26.79
CA LEU A 250 5.83 9.81 -26.50
C LEU A 250 5.73 10.63 -25.21
N GLU A 251 4.71 10.40 -24.40
CA GLU A 251 4.64 10.90 -23.03
C GLU A 251 5.55 10.02 -22.14
N PRO A 252 6.64 10.55 -21.57
CA PRO A 252 7.48 9.78 -20.67
C PRO A 252 6.77 9.46 -19.35
N GLU A 253 7.02 8.25 -18.87
CA GLU A 253 6.53 7.75 -17.59
C GLU A 253 7.63 7.86 -16.51
N ILE A 254 7.31 8.45 -15.36
CA ILE A 254 8.21 8.51 -14.21
C ILE A 254 7.56 7.91 -12.97
N LYS A 255 8.39 7.40 -12.05
CA LYS A 255 7.92 7.01 -10.72
C LYS A 255 8.78 7.52 -9.59
N LEU A 256 8.14 7.84 -8.47
CA LEU A 256 8.78 8.14 -7.21
C LEU A 256 8.30 7.14 -6.17
N VAL A 257 9.23 6.51 -5.46
CA VAL A 257 8.95 5.49 -4.44
C VAL A 257 9.51 5.99 -3.11
N GLY A 258 8.68 6.01 -2.07
CA GLY A 258 9.10 6.36 -0.72
C GLY A 258 8.97 5.18 0.23
N ASN A 259 9.74 5.24 1.32
CA ASN A 259 9.49 4.45 2.52
C ASN A 259 9.43 2.94 2.23
N MET A 260 10.41 2.45 1.45
CA MET A 260 10.67 1.02 1.30
C MET A 260 11.30 0.43 2.57
N HIS A 261 12.01 1.26 3.32
CA HIS A 261 12.33 1.02 4.72
C HIS A 261 11.30 1.78 5.56
N GLY A 262 10.51 1.07 6.37
CA GLY A 262 9.34 1.64 7.03
C GLY A 262 9.67 2.76 8.03
N ASN A 263 10.87 2.74 8.62
CA ASN A 263 11.37 3.77 9.51
C ASN A 263 12.07 4.95 8.83
N GLU A 264 12.23 4.92 7.51
CA GLU A 264 12.77 6.02 6.72
C GLU A 264 11.57 6.83 6.19
N VAL A 265 11.04 7.71 7.04
CA VAL A 265 9.68 8.25 6.94
C VAL A 265 9.59 9.53 6.13
N LEU A 266 10.68 10.32 6.06
CA LEU A 266 10.64 11.62 5.39
C LEU A 266 10.20 11.50 3.92
N GLY A 267 10.68 10.50 3.20
CA GLY A 267 10.27 10.22 1.82
C GLY A 267 8.76 9.98 1.67
N ARG A 268 8.12 9.30 2.63
CA ARG A 268 6.66 9.09 2.65
C ARG A 268 5.91 10.41 2.72
N GLN A 269 6.30 11.29 3.64
CA GLN A 269 5.63 12.57 3.83
C GLN A 269 5.87 13.52 2.65
N LEU A 270 7.12 13.62 2.15
CA LEU A 270 7.43 14.46 0.99
C LEU A 270 6.61 14.08 -0.25
N LEU A 271 6.40 12.79 -0.50
CA LEU A 271 5.59 12.32 -1.62
C LEU A 271 4.09 12.61 -1.45
N LEU A 272 3.58 12.58 -0.21
CA LEU A 272 2.22 13.03 0.09
C LEU A 272 2.03 14.53 -0.13
N TYR A 273 3.01 15.34 0.28
CA TYR A 273 3.00 16.78 0.07
C TYR A 273 3.13 17.12 -1.41
N LEU A 274 3.98 16.40 -2.14
CA LEU A 274 4.13 16.55 -3.59
C LEU A 274 2.82 16.27 -4.33
N ALA A 275 2.11 15.19 -3.99
CA ALA A 275 0.82 14.88 -4.60
C ALA A 275 -0.21 16.02 -4.39
N GLN A 276 -0.31 16.55 -3.17
CA GLN A 276 -1.19 17.69 -2.87
C GLN A 276 -0.75 18.96 -3.60
N TYR A 277 0.56 19.22 -3.65
CA TYR A 277 1.15 20.38 -4.32
C TYR A 277 0.89 20.36 -5.84
N LEU A 278 1.12 19.23 -6.51
CA LEU A 278 0.84 19.07 -7.94
C LEU A 278 -0.63 19.37 -8.27
N CYS A 279 -1.56 18.79 -7.52
CA CYS A 279 -2.99 19.06 -7.69
C CYS A 279 -3.34 20.55 -7.45
N SER A 280 -2.88 21.11 -6.34
CA SER A 280 -3.19 22.50 -5.96
C SER A 280 -2.65 23.51 -6.97
N GLU A 281 -1.38 23.41 -7.33
CA GLU A 281 -0.72 24.34 -8.25
C GLU A 281 -1.25 24.22 -9.68
N TYR A 282 -1.62 23.01 -10.11
CA TYR A 282 -2.26 22.81 -11.41
C TYR A 282 -3.59 23.57 -11.50
N LEU A 283 -4.43 23.44 -10.48
CA LEU A 283 -5.72 24.15 -10.38
C LEU A 283 -5.56 25.67 -10.29
N LEU A 284 -4.48 26.14 -9.65
CA LEU A 284 -4.15 27.56 -9.54
C LEU A 284 -3.55 28.15 -10.84
N GLY A 285 -3.31 27.35 -11.87
CA GLY A 285 -2.79 27.83 -13.14
C GLY A 285 -1.27 27.96 -13.21
N ASN A 286 -0.52 27.33 -12.30
CA ASN A 286 0.94 27.36 -12.31
C ASN A 286 1.47 26.70 -13.59
N GLN A 287 2.05 27.50 -14.49
CA GLN A 287 2.49 27.05 -15.82
C GLN A 287 3.57 25.97 -15.77
N ARG A 288 4.45 25.99 -14.76
CA ARG A 288 5.49 24.96 -14.59
C ARG A 288 4.85 23.61 -14.30
N ILE A 289 3.91 23.58 -13.35
CA ILE A 289 3.21 22.35 -12.93
C ILE A 289 2.25 21.86 -14.01
N GLN A 290 1.51 22.76 -14.66
CA GLN A 290 0.65 22.37 -15.80
C GLN A 290 1.47 21.79 -16.95
N THR A 291 2.61 22.39 -17.30
CA THR A 291 3.49 21.83 -18.33
C THR A 291 4.03 20.47 -17.92
N LEU A 292 4.46 20.32 -16.66
CA LEU A 292 4.99 19.05 -16.17
C LEU A 292 3.94 17.94 -16.24
N VAL A 293 2.73 18.17 -15.74
CA VAL A 293 1.63 17.19 -15.72
C VAL A 293 1.09 16.90 -17.12
N ASN A 294 0.94 17.90 -18.00
CA ASN A 294 0.40 17.70 -19.36
C ASN A 294 1.42 17.10 -20.35
N THR A 295 2.64 16.84 -19.90
CA THR A 295 3.68 16.28 -20.78
C THR A 295 4.37 15.07 -20.18
N THR A 296 3.98 14.65 -18.99
CA THR A 296 4.63 13.60 -18.22
C THR A 296 3.58 12.86 -17.43
N ARG A 297 3.62 11.54 -17.50
CA ARG A 297 2.82 10.71 -16.62
C ARG A 297 3.63 10.34 -15.39
N ILE A 298 3.20 10.89 -14.26
CA ILE A 298 3.92 10.87 -12.98
C ILE A 298 3.22 9.89 -12.07
N HIS A 299 3.95 8.91 -11.56
CA HIS A 299 3.43 7.98 -10.57
C HIS A 299 4.13 8.12 -9.23
N ILE A 300 3.36 8.17 -8.14
CA ILE A 300 3.88 8.36 -6.79
C ILE A 300 3.39 7.21 -5.90
N LEU A 301 4.33 6.43 -5.38
CA LEU A 301 4.11 5.42 -4.35
C LEU A 301 4.72 5.93 -3.03
N ALA A 302 3.89 6.53 -2.18
CA ALA A 302 4.36 7.16 -0.94
C ALA A 302 4.96 6.17 0.07
N SER A 303 4.45 4.93 0.12
CA SER A 303 4.97 3.89 1.01
C SER A 303 4.96 2.53 0.32
N MET A 304 6.16 2.01 0.08
CA MET A 304 6.35 0.63 -0.37
C MET A 304 6.27 -0.37 0.80
N ASN A 305 6.61 0.04 2.02
CA ASN A 305 6.57 -0.79 3.23
C ASN A 305 5.61 -0.20 4.29
N PRO A 306 4.28 -0.25 4.06
CA PRO A 306 3.31 0.28 5.01
C PRO A 306 3.26 -0.50 6.33
N ASP A 307 3.65 -1.78 6.33
CA ASP A 307 3.70 -2.62 7.54
C ASP A 307 4.85 -2.20 8.46
N GLY A 308 6.06 -2.06 7.90
CA GLY A 308 7.22 -1.56 8.66
C GLY A 308 7.01 -0.14 9.17
N TYR A 309 6.28 0.71 8.44
CA TYR A 309 5.97 2.07 8.89
C TYR A 309 5.12 2.10 10.16
N GLU A 310 4.11 1.23 10.29
CA GLU A 310 3.28 1.19 11.51
C GLU A 310 4.09 0.80 12.74
N LEU A 311 5.01 -0.16 12.59
CA LEU A 311 5.92 -0.53 13.67
C LEU A 311 6.82 0.64 14.08
N ALA A 312 7.40 1.35 13.10
CA ALA A 312 8.22 2.53 13.37
C ALA A 312 7.41 3.67 14.00
N ALA A 313 6.18 3.90 13.54
CA ALA A 313 5.31 4.96 14.03
C ALA A 313 4.80 4.70 15.45
N ALA A 314 4.61 3.43 15.82
CA ALA A 314 4.21 3.03 17.17
C ALA A 314 5.29 3.31 18.22
N GLU A 315 6.58 3.23 17.87
CA GLU A 315 7.70 3.62 18.76
C GLU A 315 7.89 5.15 18.82
N GLY A 316 7.49 5.86 17.76
CA GLY A 316 7.60 7.31 17.67
C GLY A 316 8.99 7.81 17.24
N HIS A 317 9.10 9.12 17.07
CA HIS A 317 10.29 9.79 16.51
C HIS A 317 11.50 9.81 17.47
N GLU A 318 11.29 9.87 18.79
CA GLU A 318 12.39 10.00 19.77
C GLU A 318 13.06 8.66 20.14
N PHE A 319 12.37 7.55 19.91
CA PHE A 319 12.78 6.22 20.40
C PHE A 319 12.95 5.17 19.32
N ASN A 320 12.77 5.51 18.03
CA ASN A 320 12.96 4.51 17.00
C ASN A 320 14.42 4.04 17.01
N GLY A 321 14.62 2.76 17.23
CA GLY A 321 15.92 2.17 16.93
C GLY A 321 16.21 2.42 15.44
N TRP A 322 17.49 2.53 15.06
CA TRP A 322 17.91 2.68 13.66
C TRP A 322 17.41 1.56 12.71
N THR A 323 16.79 0.52 13.28
CA THR A 323 16.35 -0.71 12.64
C THR A 323 14.88 -1.07 12.84
N VAL A 324 14.17 -0.52 13.85
CA VAL A 324 12.78 -0.92 14.11
C VAL A 324 11.88 -0.41 12.99
N GLY A 325 11.05 -1.28 12.42
CA GLY A 325 10.21 -0.94 11.26
C GLY A 325 10.98 -0.81 9.94
N ARG A 326 12.28 -1.07 9.90
CA ARG A 326 13.06 -1.03 8.64
C ARG A 326 12.61 -2.13 7.67
N THR A 327 12.49 -3.36 8.16
CA THR A 327 12.10 -4.54 7.39
C THR A 327 10.57 -4.59 7.20
N ASN A 328 10.09 -5.44 6.28
CA ASN A 328 8.64 -5.70 6.16
C ASN A 328 8.14 -6.62 7.30
N ALA A 329 6.85 -6.94 7.34
CA ALA A 329 6.27 -7.80 8.38
C ALA A 329 6.86 -9.23 8.43
N GLN A 330 7.54 -9.68 7.37
CA GLN A 330 8.25 -10.97 7.33
C GLN A 330 9.73 -10.86 7.74
N ASN A 331 10.12 -9.71 8.26
CA ASN A 331 11.48 -9.33 8.63
C ASN A 331 12.49 -9.39 7.45
N LEU A 332 12.02 -9.06 6.25
CA LEU A 332 12.85 -8.95 5.05
C LEU A 332 13.22 -7.48 4.79
N ASP A 333 14.49 -7.22 4.49
CA ASP A 333 14.91 -5.93 3.93
C ASP A 333 14.51 -5.90 2.44
N LEU A 334 13.51 -5.09 2.11
CA LEU A 334 13.00 -4.98 0.74
C LEU A 334 14.07 -4.51 -0.26
N ASN A 335 15.07 -3.75 0.20
CA ASN A 335 16.19 -3.30 -0.64
C ASN A 335 17.35 -4.33 -0.69
N ARG A 336 17.09 -5.56 -0.27
CA ARG A 336 17.94 -6.75 -0.48
C ARG A 336 17.15 -7.90 -1.12
N ASN A 337 15.88 -7.66 -1.48
CA ASN A 337 14.95 -8.70 -1.91
C ASN A 337 14.72 -8.76 -3.43
N PHE A 338 15.22 -7.78 -4.20
CA PHE A 338 15.15 -7.83 -5.66
C PHE A 338 16.14 -8.86 -6.24
N PRO A 339 15.91 -9.36 -7.47
CA PRO A 339 16.85 -10.26 -8.12
C PRO A 339 18.24 -9.61 -8.28
N ASP A 340 19.29 -10.32 -7.86
CA ASP A 340 20.68 -9.89 -8.08
C ASP A 340 21.11 -10.09 -9.54
N LEU A 341 20.69 -9.15 -10.39
CA LEU A 341 21.07 -9.11 -11.80
C LEU A 341 22.50 -8.58 -12.01
N THR A 342 23.04 -7.83 -11.04
CA THR A 342 24.39 -7.26 -11.11
C THR A 342 25.45 -8.36 -11.06
N SER A 343 25.28 -9.38 -10.22
CA SER A 343 26.13 -10.59 -10.25
C SER A 343 26.06 -11.35 -11.57
N ILE A 344 24.88 -11.39 -12.22
CA ILE A 344 24.72 -12.04 -13.54
C ILE A 344 25.48 -11.25 -14.60
N LEU A 345 25.31 -9.92 -14.59
CA LEU A 345 26.05 -9.01 -15.46
C LEU A 345 27.57 -9.23 -15.32
N TYR A 346 28.10 -9.23 -14.10
CA TYR A 346 29.56 -9.36 -13.89
C TYR A 346 30.12 -10.70 -14.32
N ARG A 347 29.36 -11.80 -14.14
CA ARG A 347 29.72 -13.13 -14.64
C ARG A 347 29.74 -13.19 -16.17
N ASN A 348 28.77 -12.57 -16.84
CA ASN A 348 28.54 -12.77 -18.27
C ASN A 348 29.06 -11.64 -19.17
N ARG A 349 29.46 -10.47 -18.64
CA ARG A 349 29.89 -9.29 -19.43
C ARG A 349 31.05 -9.50 -20.40
N ARG A 350 31.83 -10.58 -20.24
CA ARG A 350 32.94 -10.95 -21.15
C ARG A 350 32.43 -11.69 -22.39
N MET A 351 31.20 -12.21 -22.37
CA MET A 351 30.58 -12.86 -23.51
C MET A 351 30.14 -11.81 -24.53
N LYS A 352 30.65 -11.89 -25.77
CA LYS A 352 30.41 -10.89 -26.83
C LYS A 352 28.93 -10.67 -27.19
N ARG A 353 28.06 -11.65 -26.90
CA ARG A 353 26.62 -11.62 -27.25
C ARG A 353 25.70 -11.45 -26.03
N PHE A 354 26.25 -11.31 -24.82
CA PHE A 354 25.41 -11.14 -23.63
C PHE A 354 24.81 -9.73 -23.61
N ARG A 355 23.48 -9.65 -23.49
CA ARG A 355 22.76 -8.39 -23.32
C ARG A 355 22.94 -7.90 -21.91
N THR A 356 23.36 -6.65 -21.77
CA THR A 356 23.52 -5.95 -20.50
C THR A 356 22.24 -5.21 -20.08
N ASP A 357 21.22 -5.26 -20.93
CA ASP A 357 19.91 -4.67 -20.78
C ASP A 357 18.83 -5.77 -20.77
N HIS A 358 17.72 -5.53 -20.06
CA HIS A 358 16.59 -6.45 -19.95
C HIS A 358 17.03 -7.88 -19.56
N ILE A 359 17.93 -7.99 -18.58
CA ILE A 359 18.43 -9.27 -18.08
C ILE A 359 17.23 -10.01 -17.46
N PRO A 360 16.90 -11.24 -17.91
CA PRO A 360 15.77 -11.99 -17.38
C PRO A 360 15.98 -12.37 -15.93
N ILE A 361 14.89 -12.47 -15.16
CA ILE A 361 14.94 -12.89 -13.75
C ILE A 361 15.29 -14.38 -13.70
N PRO A 362 16.37 -14.80 -13.02
CA PRO A 362 16.76 -16.21 -12.99
C PRO A 362 15.74 -17.07 -12.25
N ASP A 363 15.49 -18.30 -12.70
CA ASP A 363 14.56 -19.23 -12.03
C ASP A 363 14.89 -19.43 -10.55
N SER A 364 16.19 -19.47 -10.21
CA SER A 364 16.69 -19.58 -8.84
C SER A 364 16.14 -18.52 -7.88
N TYR A 365 15.78 -17.33 -8.38
CA TYR A 365 15.22 -16.25 -7.56
C TYR A 365 13.86 -16.64 -6.98
N TRP A 366 13.01 -17.28 -7.78
CA TRP A 366 11.64 -17.63 -7.40
C TRP A 366 11.55 -18.75 -6.37
N PHE A 367 12.61 -19.54 -6.23
CA PHE A 367 12.76 -20.54 -5.18
C PHE A 367 13.24 -19.93 -3.85
N GLY A 368 13.62 -18.65 -3.83
CA GLY A 368 13.90 -17.89 -2.62
C GLY A 368 12.65 -17.29 -1.97
N LYS A 369 12.84 -16.55 -0.88
CA LYS A 369 11.76 -15.83 -0.20
C LYS A 369 11.57 -14.44 -0.83
N VAL A 370 10.52 -14.27 -1.62
CA VAL A 370 10.14 -12.99 -2.25
C VAL A 370 9.07 -12.32 -1.41
N ALA A 371 9.29 -11.06 -1.05
CA ALA A 371 8.32 -10.24 -0.32
C ALA A 371 7.16 -9.83 -1.24
N SER A 372 5.95 -9.71 -0.70
CA SER A 372 4.77 -9.29 -1.49
C SER A 372 4.94 -7.89 -2.06
N GLU A 373 5.54 -7.00 -1.27
CA GLU A 373 5.85 -5.63 -1.66
C GLU A 373 6.82 -5.62 -2.85
N THR A 374 7.88 -6.43 -2.79
CA THR A 374 8.86 -6.58 -3.88
C THR A 374 8.22 -7.17 -5.14
N TYR A 375 7.38 -8.19 -5.01
CA TYR A 375 6.66 -8.77 -6.15
C TYR A 375 5.73 -7.75 -6.82
N ALA A 376 4.93 -7.02 -6.04
CA ALA A 376 4.03 -5.97 -6.52
C ALA A 376 4.80 -4.87 -7.27
N VAL A 377 5.92 -4.41 -6.72
CA VAL A 377 6.77 -3.39 -7.36
C VAL A 377 7.44 -3.92 -8.63
N MET A 378 7.91 -5.17 -8.65
CA MET A 378 8.44 -5.78 -9.89
C MET A 378 7.37 -5.88 -10.99
N LYS A 379 6.14 -6.31 -10.64
CA LYS A 379 5.01 -6.34 -11.57
C LYS A 379 4.74 -4.93 -12.12
N TRP A 380 4.71 -3.93 -11.24
CA TRP A 380 4.47 -2.53 -11.60
C TRP A 380 5.55 -1.95 -12.52
N ILE A 381 6.82 -2.16 -12.19
CA ILE A 381 8.00 -1.75 -12.99
C ILE A 381 7.92 -2.27 -14.43
N ARG A 382 7.33 -3.46 -14.64
CA ARG A 382 7.17 -4.07 -15.97
C ARG A 382 5.93 -3.61 -16.72
N SER A 383 4.89 -3.19 -16.00
CA SER A 383 3.59 -2.84 -16.58
C SER A 383 3.54 -1.47 -17.24
N VAL A 384 4.44 -0.56 -16.84
CA VAL A 384 4.51 0.82 -17.31
C VAL A 384 5.90 1.05 -17.92
N PRO A 385 6.02 1.74 -19.07
CA PRO A 385 7.32 2.00 -19.70
C PRO A 385 8.12 3.11 -18.99
N PHE A 386 8.40 2.93 -17.70
CA PHE A 386 9.15 3.88 -16.88
C PHE A 386 10.51 4.24 -17.49
N VAL A 387 10.77 5.54 -17.60
CA VAL A 387 12.01 6.11 -18.13
C VAL A 387 12.97 6.46 -17.01
N GLN A 388 12.45 7.03 -15.92
CA GLN A 388 13.22 7.59 -14.83
C GLN A 388 12.53 7.35 -13.49
N SER A 389 13.31 7.14 -12.42
CA SER A 389 12.79 6.91 -11.08
C SER A 389 13.70 7.41 -9.96
N ALA A 390 13.10 7.70 -8.80
CA ALA A 390 13.83 7.89 -7.54
C ALA A 390 13.20 7.07 -6.42
N SER A 391 14.03 6.37 -5.64
CA SER A 391 13.66 5.77 -4.35
C SER A 391 14.14 6.67 -3.21
N LEU A 392 13.25 7.10 -2.33
CA LEU A 392 13.53 8.04 -1.25
C LEU A 392 13.75 7.29 0.08
N HIS A 393 14.89 7.59 0.70
CA HIS A 393 15.46 6.94 1.89
C HIS A 393 15.87 7.96 2.96
N GLY A 394 16.27 7.44 4.12
CA GLY A 394 16.80 8.24 5.22
C GLY A 394 17.94 7.51 5.96
N GLY A 395 18.79 8.29 6.61
CA GLY A 395 19.97 7.82 7.33
C GLY A 395 21.26 8.51 6.87
N GLU A 396 21.21 9.27 5.78
CA GLU A 396 22.32 10.05 5.23
C GLU A 396 21.76 11.22 4.38
N LEU A 397 22.62 12.15 3.93
CA LEU A 397 22.26 13.23 3.01
C LEU A 397 23.13 13.17 1.73
N VAL A 398 22.74 12.32 0.78
CA VAL A 398 23.46 12.07 -0.48
C VAL A 398 22.55 11.44 -1.54
N ILE A 399 22.86 11.64 -2.82
CA ILE A 399 22.24 10.85 -3.90
C ILE A 399 23.15 9.69 -4.29
N SER A 400 22.70 8.46 -4.06
CA SER A 400 23.37 7.25 -4.54
C SER A 400 22.88 6.88 -5.94
N TYR A 401 23.79 6.46 -6.82
CA TYR A 401 23.46 5.97 -8.17
C TYR A 401 24.13 4.62 -8.47
N PRO A 402 23.53 3.79 -9.34
CA PRO A 402 24.05 2.48 -9.71
C PRO A 402 25.51 2.47 -10.19
N PHE A 403 26.22 1.33 -10.06
CA PHE A 403 25.74 0.11 -9.41
C PHE A 403 25.88 0.16 -7.88
N ASP A 404 24.93 -0.46 -7.18
CA ASP A 404 24.96 -0.67 -5.73
C ASP A 404 25.82 -1.89 -5.34
N PHE A 405 25.97 -2.87 -6.23
CA PHE A 405 26.80 -4.05 -5.97
C PHE A 405 28.20 -3.95 -6.57
N SER A 406 29.22 -4.23 -5.75
CA SER A 406 30.63 -4.22 -6.16
C SER A 406 30.96 -5.34 -7.13
N ARG A 407 31.84 -5.03 -8.08
CA ARG A 407 32.40 -6.01 -9.01
C ARG A 407 33.23 -7.09 -8.33
N HIS A 408 33.83 -6.78 -7.19
CA HIS A 408 34.62 -7.72 -6.41
C HIS A 408 33.80 -8.17 -5.20
N LEU A 409 33.47 -9.47 -5.15
CA LEU A 409 32.58 -10.09 -4.16
C LEU A 409 32.94 -9.82 -2.70
N HIS A 410 34.21 -9.51 -2.41
CA HIS A 410 34.73 -9.29 -1.06
C HIS A 410 35.11 -7.82 -0.80
N GLU A 411 34.94 -6.93 -1.78
CA GLU A 411 35.30 -5.54 -1.63
C GLU A 411 34.05 -4.73 -1.31
N GLU A 412 33.93 -4.38 -0.03
CA GLU A 412 32.78 -3.68 0.52
C GLU A 412 32.63 -2.25 0.00
N ARG A 413 33.72 -1.65 -0.52
CA ARG A 413 33.73 -0.29 -1.07
C ARG A 413 34.56 -0.22 -2.34
N MET A 414 33.90 -0.35 -3.49
CA MET A 414 34.55 -0.24 -4.79
C MET A 414 33.66 0.44 -5.81
N PHE A 415 34.23 1.44 -6.48
CA PHE A 415 33.59 2.11 -7.61
C PHE A 415 33.21 1.11 -8.71
N SER A 416 31.90 1.03 -8.99
CA SER A 416 31.32 0.08 -9.94
C SER A 416 30.45 0.81 -10.97
N PRO A 417 31.05 1.26 -12.09
CA PRO A 417 30.37 2.14 -13.03
C PRO A 417 29.35 1.40 -13.90
N THR A 418 28.29 2.11 -14.26
CA THR A 418 27.33 1.66 -15.29
C THR A 418 27.80 2.04 -16.69
N PRO A 419 27.28 1.39 -17.75
CA PRO A 419 27.42 1.90 -19.12
C PRO A 419 26.91 3.34 -19.30
N ASP A 420 25.91 3.76 -18.51
CA ASP A 420 25.30 5.09 -18.50
C ASP A 420 25.83 6.02 -17.40
N GLU A 421 27.08 5.81 -16.95
CA GLU A 421 27.72 6.54 -15.85
C GLU A 421 27.51 8.06 -15.91
N GLN A 422 27.69 8.66 -17.09
CA GLN A 422 27.54 10.11 -17.25
C GLN A 422 26.08 10.58 -17.15
N ALA A 423 25.12 9.75 -17.59
CA ALA A 423 23.70 10.05 -17.48
C ALA A 423 23.25 9.92 -16.03
N PHE A 424 23.70 8.89 -15.29
CA PHE A 424 23.42 8.74 -13.87
C PHE A 424 24.01 9.87 -13.03
N LYS A 425 25.28 10.24 -13.25
CA LYS A 425 25.89 11.39 -12.56
C LYS A 425 25.12 12.68 -12.81
N GLN A 426 24.69 12.90 -14.05
CA GLN A 426 23.91 14.06 -14.41
C GLN A 426 22.53 14.06 -13.75
N LEU A 427 21.86 12.90 -13.71
CA LEU A 427 20.57 12.71 -13.07
C LEU A 427 20.64 12.92 -11.55
N ALA A 428 21.65 12.33 -10.91
CA ALA A 428 21.91 12.50 -9.49
C ALA A 428 22.22 13.97 -9.13
N ARG A 429 23.04 14.65 -9.95
CA ARG A 429 23.32 16.08 -9.78
C ARG A 429 22.09 16.96 -9.94
N THR A 430 21.18 16.63 -10.84
CA THR A 430 19.93 17.40 -10.98
C THR A 430 19.15 17.47 -9.65
N TYR A 431 19.13 16.40 -8.86
CA TYR A 431 18.56 16.43 -7.53
C TYR A 431 19.49 17.15 -6.54
N ALA A 432 20.74 16.72 -6.43
CA ALA A 432 21.69 17.20 -5.42
C ALA A 432 21.94 18.71 -5.50
N ASP A 433 22.15 19.24 -6.71
CA ASP A 433 22.45 20.66 -6.96
C ASP A 433 21.22 21.56 -6.72
N SER A 434 20.01 20.98 -6.80
CA SER A 434 18.74 21.69 -6.58
C SER A 434 18.25 21.59 -5.12
N HIS A 435 18.84 20.70 -4.32
CA HIS A 435 18.49 20.51 -2.92
C HIS A 435 19.27 21.49 -2.05
N ALA A 436 18.56 22.31 -1.27
CA ALA A 436 19.13 23.47 -0.57
C ALA A 436 20.37 23.12 0.28
N SER A 437 20.30 22.06 1.09
CA SER A 437 21.42 21.65 1.96
C SER A 437 22.44 20.72 1.29
N MET A 438 22.06 20.03 0.19
CA MET A 438 22.93 19.04 -0.46
C MET A 438 23.83 19.72 -1.50
N ALA A 439 23.42 20.88 -2.01
CA ALA A 439 24.23 21.78 -2.81
C ALA A 439 25.21 22.61 -1.96
N ASP A 440 24.95 22.79 -0.66
CA ASP A 440 25.77 23.64 0.22
C ASP A 440 27.10 22.96 0.59
N ASN A 441 28.23 23.65 0.45
CA ASN A 441 29.57 23.11 0.71
C ASN A 441 29.95 23.00 2.20
N ASN A 442 28.99 23.13 3.12
CA ASN A 442 29.25 23.01 4.55
C ASN A 442 29.59 21.57 4.98
N THR A 443 30.47 21.44 5.98
CA THR A 443 31.16 20.18 6.36
C THR A 443 30.36 19.20 7.19
N GLU A 444 29.25 19.62 7.80
CA GLU A 444 28.46 18.78 8.70
C GLU A 444 27.27 18.14 7.96
N ARG A 445 27.52 16.99 7.31
CA ARG A 445 26.47 16.11 6.79
C ARG A 445 26.61 14.74 7.43
N CYS A 446 25.76 14.42 8.41
CA CYS A 446 25.66 13.10 9.06
C CYS A 446 26.99 12.44 9.50
N GLY A 447 28.08 13.19 9.65
CA GLY A 447 29.44 12.69 9.90
C GLY A 447 30.23 12.22 8.66
N ALA A 448 29.63 12.11 7.47
CA ALA A 448 30.27 11.71 6.22
C ALA A 448 30.44 12.89 5.24
N SER A 449 31.63 13.05 4.64
CA SER A 449 31.90 14.16 3.72
C SER A 449 31.70 13.77 2.24
N PHE A 450 30.51 14.02 1.69
CA PHE A 450 30.21 13.90 0.24
C PHE A 450 30.39 15.20 -0.55
N ILE A 451 30.97 16.22 0.09
CA ILE A 451 31.18 17.55 -0.51
C ILE A 451 32.10 17.45 -1.73
N ARG A 452 33.18 16.64 -1.62
CA ARG A 452 34.13 16.45 -2.71
C ARG A 452 33.52 15.82 -3.96
N SER A 453 32.40 15.12 -3.82
CA SER A 453 31.65 14.54 -4.94
C SER A 453 30.44 15.37 -5.37
N GLY A 454 30.15 16.49 -4.70
CA GLY A 454 28.99 17.35 -4.98
C GLY A 454 27.67 16.74 -4.53
N GLY A 455 27.66 16.02 -3.39
CA GLY A 455 26.44 15.43 -2.85
C GLY A 455 25.94 14.18 -3.57
N ILE A 456 26.77 13.57 -4.42
CA ILE A 456 26.45 12.31 -5.10
C ILE A 456 27.48 11.22 -4.80
N ILE A 457 27.09 9.95 -4.87
CA ILE A 457 28.02 8.83 -4.72
C ILE A 457 27.58 7.61 -5.55
N ASN A 458 28.53 6.82 -6.04
CA ASN A 458 28.21 5.50 -6.61
C ASN A 458 27.90 4.53 -5.46
N GLY A 459 26.81 3.78 -5.53
CA GLY A 459 26.34 2.93 -4.43
C GLY A 459 27.40 1.96 -3.90
N ALA A 460 28.00 1.17 -4.79
CA ALA A 460 29.06 0.22 -4.44
C ALA A 460 30.33 0.88 -3.88
N LEU A 461 30.61 2.15 -4.24
CA LEU A 461 31.71 2.92 -3.66
C LEU A 461 31.42 3.35 -2.21
N TRP A 462 30.15 3.62 -1.91
CA TRP A 462 29.72 3.96 -0.55
C TRP A 462 29.71 2.73 0.36
N TYR A 463 28.94 1.71 -0.02
CA TYR A 463 28.95 0.36 0.53
C TYR A 463 28.23 -0.60 -0.42
N SER A 464 28.84 -1.76 -0.66
CA SER A 464 28.36 -2.73 -1.65
C SER A 464 27.27 -3.65 -1.10
N PHE A 465 26.18 -3.80 -1.85
CA PHE A 465 25.17 -4.82 -1.56
C PHE A 465 24.43 -5.30 -2.83
N PRO A 466 24.08 -6.59 -2.92
CA PRO A 466 23.25 -7.11 -4.01
C PRO A 466 21.75 -7.00 -3.71
N GLY A 467 20.92 -7.17 -4.74
CA GLY A 467 19.46 -7.27 -4.59
C GLY A 467 18.73 -5.98 -4.27
N GLY A 468 19.33 -4.83 -4.62
CA GLY A 468 18.71 -3.51 -4.52
C GLY A 468 17.72 -3.22 -5.66
N MET A 469 16.74 -2.37 -5.38
CA MET A 469 15.71 -1.97 -6.36
C MET A 469 16.30 -1.14 -7.51
N SER A 470 17.29 -0.29 -7.22
CA SER A 470 17.89 0.64 -8.18
C SER A 470 18.61 -0.10 -9.31
N ASP A 471 19.49 -1.04 -8.97
CA ASP A 471 20.17 -1.92 -9.93
C ASP A 471 19.18 -2.77 -10.74
N PHE A 472 18.10 -3.27 -10.11
CA PHE A 472 17.06 -4.05 -10.78
C PHE A 472 16.34 -3.23 -11.87
N ASN A 473 15.94 -1.99 -11.57
CA ASN A 473 15.31 -1.10 -12.56
C ASN A 473 16.19 -0.97 -13.81
N TYR A 474 17.47 -0.65 -13.62
CA TYR A 474 18.41 -0.41 -14.72
C TYR A 474 18.74 -1.68 -15.52
N LEU A 475 18.85 -2.84 -14.87
CA LEU A 475 19.26 -4.07 -15.54
C LEU A 475 18.09 -4.83 -16.17
N HIS A 476 16.89 -4.75 -15.60
CA HIS A 476 15.71 -5.48 -16.09
C HIS A 476 14.84 -4.65 -17.03
N THR A 477 14.86 -3.32 -16.94
CA THR A 477 13.96 -2.44 -17.72
C THR A 477 14.69 -1.27 -18.40
N ASN A 478 13.94 -0.33 -18.96
CA ASN A 478 14.46 0.94 -19.48
C ASN A 478 14.73 1.98 -18.38
N CYS A 479 14.17 1.80 -17.19
CA CYS A 479 14.13 2.81 -16.14
C CYS A 479 15.51 3.08 -15.53
N LEU A 480 15.93 4.35 -15.49
CA LEU A 480 17.09 4.78 -14.70
C LEU A 480 16.59 5.23 -13.33
N GLU A 481 16.93 4.48 -12.29
CA GLU A 481 16.58 4.80 -10.91
C GLU A 481 17.79 5.33 -10.12
N ILE A 482 17.57 6.37 -9.31
CA ILE A 482 18.52 6.84 -8.30
C ILE A 482 17.96 6.61 -6.89
N THR A 483 18.84 6.56 -5.90
CA THR A 483 18.49 6.45 -4.49
C THR A 483 18.78 7.79 -3.82
N VAL A 484 17.75 8.40 -3.23
CA VAL A 484 17.80 9.74 -2.62
C VAL A 484 17.80 9.57 -1.11
N GLU A 485 18.93 9.82 -0.44
CA GLU A 485 19.02 9.88 1.02
C GLU A 485 18.71 11.32 1.46
N LEU A 486 17.61 11.49 2.19
CA LEU A 486 17.00 12.81 2.43
C LEU A 486 17.53 13.52 3.68
N GLY A 487 18.19 12.82 4.58
CA GLY A 487 18.63 13.36 5.86
C GLY A 487 19.12 12.28 6.82
N CYS A 488 19.88 12.71 7.84
CA CYS A 488 20.49 11.81 8.82
C CYS A 488 19.46 11.13 9.73
N ASP A 489 18.45 11.90 10.13
CA ASP A 489 17.36 11.38 10.93
C ASP A 489 16.37 10.64 10.02
N LYS A 490 16.18 9.35 10.32
CA LYS A 490 15.28 8.49 9.54
C LYS A 490 13.82 8.84 9.78
N PHE A 491 13.51 9.32 11.00
CA PHE A 491 12.15 9.65 11.43
C PHE A 491 12.20 10.95 12.24
N PRO A 492 12.37 12.10 11.57
CA PRO A 492 12.53 13.39 12.22
C PRO A 492 11.29 13.79 13.05
N SER A 493 11.41 14.83 13.88
CA SER A 493 10.24 15.41 14.54
C SER A 493 9.28 16.04 13.51
N GLU A 494 8.00 16.19 13.88
CA GLU A 494 7.02 16.82 12.98
C GLU A 494 7.37 18.27 12.61
N GLU A 495 8.07 18.98 13.51
CA GLU A 495 8.51 20.35 13.30
C GLU A 495 9.49 20.50 12.12
N GLU A 496 10.24 19.43 11.79
CA GLU A 496 11.19 19.41 10.68
C GLU A 496 10.50 19.13 9.32
N LEU A 497 9.25 18.67 9.29
CA LEU A 497 8.58 18.26 8.05
C LEU A 497 8.39 19.42 7.06
N TYR A 498 8.06 20.62 7.55
CA TYR A 498 7.91 21.81 6.70
C TYR A 498 9.26 22.34 6.17
N PRO A 499 10.29 22.54 7.00
CA PRO A 499 11.65 22.84 6.52
C PRO A 499 12.15 21.82 5.49
N GLU A 500 11.96 20.53 5.74
CA GLU A 500 12.40 19.48 4.82
C GLU A 500 11.65 19.50 3.49
N TRP A 501 10.35 19.78 3.50
CA TRP A 501 9.59 20.03 2.28
C TRP A 501 10.17 21.18 1.47
N LEU A 502 10.49 22.31 2.11
CA LEU A 502 11.08 23.46 1.41
C LEU A 502 12.45 23.14 0.80
N ARG A 503 13.28 22.35 1.50
CA ARG A 503 14.62 21.92 1.02
C ARG A 503 14.54 20.99 -0.19
N ASN A 504 13.51 20.15 -0.25
CA ASN A 504 13.36 19.10 -1.27
C ASN A 504 12.45 19.45 -2.45
N LYS A 505 11.50 20.38 -2.28
CA LYS A 505 10.48 20.69 -3.30
C LYS A 505 11.09 21.00 -4.68
N GLU A 506 12.08 21.89 -4.72
CA GLU A 506 12.72 22.26 -5.99
C GLU A 506 13.49 21.09 -6.61
N ALA A 507 14.16 20.28 -5.80
CA ALA A 507 14.89 19.11 -6.25
C ALA A 507 13.96 18.03 -6.83
N LEU A 508 12.81 17.79 -6.20
CA LEU A 508 11.77 16.88 -6.71
C LEU A 508 11.24 17.36 -8.06
N LEU A 509 10.88 18.64 -8.19
CA LEU A 509 10.39 19.21 -9.45
C LEU A 509 11.44 19.13 -10.56
N SER A 510 12.67 19.61 -10.29
CA SER A 510 13.78 19.58 -11.24
C SER A 510 14.14 18.16 -11.67
N PHE A 511 14.07 17.19 -10.74
CA PHE A 511 14.26 15.78 -11.05
C PHE A 511 13.18 15.29 -12.02
N MET A 512 11.90 15.50 -11.73
CA MET A 512 10.80 15.08 -12.61
C MET A 512 10.91 15.71 -14.01
N GLU A 513 11.26 16.99 -14.10
CA GLU A 513 11.45 17.70 -15.38
C GLU A 513 12.60 17.12 -16.22
N SER A 514 13.62 16.55 -15.57
CA SER A 514 14.80 16.03 -16.29
C SER A 514 14.54 14.80 -17.16
N VAL A 515 13.37 14.15 -17.02
CA VAL A 515 12.95 13.06 -17.90
C VAL A 515 12.84 13.52 -19.36
N HIS A 516 12.63 14.82 -19.59
CA HIS A 516 12.57 15.43 -20.92
C HIS A 516 13.94 15.72 -21.55
N ARG A 517 15.02 15.12 -21.05
CA ARG A 517 16.37 15.23 -21.64
C ARG A 517 16.70 14.06 -22.56
N GLY A 518 17.78 14.18 -23.32
CA GLY A 518 18.21 13.13 -24.25
C GLY A 518 17.34 13.09 -25.52
N ILE A 519 16.90 11.90 -25.93
CA ILE A 519 16.05 11.72 -27.12
C ILE A 519 14.79 10.92 -26.82
N LYS A 520 13.75 11.17 -27.61
CA LYS A 520 12.57 10.31 -27.70
C LYS A 520 12.11 10.19 -29.14
N GLY A 521 11.33 9.16 -29.46
CA GLY A 521 10.84 8.98 -30.83
C GLY A 521 10.02 7.71 -30.99
N VAL A 522 9.64 7.41 -32.23
CA VAL A 522 8.87 6.22 -32.58
C VAL A 522 9.64 5.38 -33.61
N VAL A 523 9.68 4.07 -33.41
CA VAL A 523 10.16 3.09 -34.37
C VAL A 523 8.94 2.47 -35.06
N LYS A 524 8.87 2.61 -36.38
CA LYS A 524 7.75 2.13 -37.20
C LYS A 524 8.23 1.21 -38.32
N ASP A 525 7.32 0.41 -38.86
CA ASP A 525 7.54 -0.29 -40.14
C ASP A 525 7.23 0.61 -41.35
N GLU A 526 7.44 0.08 -42.57
CA GLU A 526 7.18 0.84 -43.81
C GLU A 526 5.69 1.14 -44.02
N GLU A 527 4.82 0.37 -43.36
CA GLU A 527 3.38 0.54 -43.36
C GLU A 527 2.89 1.56 -42.30
N GLY A 528 3.79 2.04 -41.43
CA GLY A 528 3.52 3.08 -40.44
C GLY A 528 3.07 2.58 -39.07
N TYR A 529 3.03 1.27 -38.85
CA TYR A 529 2.71 0.66 -37.56
C TYR A 529 3.91 0.72 -36.61
N GLY A 530 3.65 1.02 -35.35
CA GLY A 530 4.66 0.99 -34.29
C GLY A 530 5.23 -0.41 -34.08
N ILE A 531 6.54 -0.52 -33.89
CA ILE A 531 7.21 -1.79 -33.61
C ILE A 531 7.50 -1.87 -32.12
N LYS A 532 6.73 -2.70 -31.39
CA LYS A 532 6.97 -3.02 -29.98
C LYS A 532 8.27 -3.79 -29.79
N GLY A 533 9.03 -3.45 -28.73
CA GLY A 533 10.25 -4.17 -28.35
C GLY A 533 11.42 -4.02 -29.33
N ALA A 534 11.40 -3.02 -30.21
CA ALA A 534 12.55 -2.64 -31.01
C ALA A 534 13.66 -2.10 -30.10
N SER A 535 14.91 -2.50 -30.35
CA SER A 535 16.08 -2.02 -29.61
C SER A 535 16.59 -0.71 -30.21
N ILE A 536 16.84 0.27 -29.34
CA ILE A 536 17.56 1.50 -29.60
C ILE A 536 18.93 1.41 -28.90
N SER A 537 19.98 1.34 -29.71
CA SER A 537 21.36 1.24 -29.25
C SER A 537 22.12 2.54 -29.53
N VAL A 538 23.02 2.91 -28.62
CA VAL A 538 23.87 4.09 -28.73
C VAL A 538 25.31 3.65 -28.87
N ARG A 539 25.99 4.06 -29.95
CA ARG A 539 27.39 3.65 -30.19
C ARG A 539 28.28 4.07 -29.02
N GLY A 540 28.91 3.09 -28.37
CA GLY A 540 29.82 3.30 -27.24
C GLY A 540 29.18 3.07 -25.88
N ILE A 541 27.84 2.98 -25.79
CA ILE A 541 27.12 2.68 -24.55
C ILE A 541 26.53 1.27 -24.66
N ARG A 542 26.97 0.38 -23.77
CA ARG A 542 26.48 -1.00 -23.71
C ARG A 542 25.26 -1.10 -22.80
N LYS A 543 24.19 -0.42 -23.16
CA LYS A 543 22.86 -0.51 -22.54
C LYS A 543 21.87 -0.02 -23.59
N ASP A 544 21.13 -0.94 -24.17
CA ASP A 544 20.07 -0.61 -25.12
C ASP A 544 18.78 -0.31 -24.35
N VAL A 545 17.88 0.46 -24.98
CA VAL A 545 16.49 0.64 -24.52
C VAL A 545 15.53 0.03 -25.54
N THR A 546 14.36 -0.40 -25.08
CA THR A 546 13.32 -1.01 -25.91
C THR A 546 12.14 -0.07 -26.10
N THR A 547 11.44 -0.19 -27.23
CA THR A 547 10.20 0.55 -27.50
C THR A 547 8.99 -0.06 -26.77
N ALA A 548 8.06 0.79 -26.36
CA ALA A 548 6.78 0.42 -25.77
C ALA A 548 5.77 -0.09 -26.83
N GLU A 549 4.50 -0.26 -26.44
CA GLU A 549 3.46 -0.91 -27.26
C GLU A 549 3.29 -0.26 -28.64
N GLU A 550 3.27 1.07 -28.70
CA GLU A 550 3.08 1.83 -29.95
C GLU A 550 4.40 2.15 -30.67
N GLY A 551 5.51 1.54 -30.24
CA GLY A 551 6.83 1.70 -30.83
C GLY A 551 7.57 2.96 -30.39
N ASP A 552 7.04 3.72 -29.42
CA ASP A 552 7.71 4.87 -28.83
C ASP A 552 8.80 4.47 -27.82
N TYR A 553 9.79 5.34 -27.67
CA TYR A 553 10.91 5.13 -26.76
C TYR A 553 11.45 6.46 -26.24
N TRP A 554 12.17 6.38 -25.12
CA TRP A 554 12.93 7.47 -24.51
C TRP A 554 14.33 6.97 -24.16
N ARG A 555 15.33 7.83 -24.39
CA ARG A 555 16.73 7.53 -24.08
C ARG A 555 17.38 8.78 -23.50
N LEU A 556 17.53 8.78 -22.17
CA LEU A 556 18.28 9.80 -21.44
C LEU A 556 19.75 9.76 -21.87
N MET A 557 20.28 10.91 -22.30
CA MET A 557 21.65 11.04 -22.77
C MET A 557 22.16 12.45 -22.51
N ASN A 558 23.48 12.54 -22.36
CA ASN A 558 24.17 13.82 -22.23
C ASN A 558 24.36 14.49 -23.61
N SER A 559 24.67 15.78 -23.58
CA SER A 559 24.96 16.56 -24.77
C SER A 559 26.16 15.99 -25.56
N GLY A 560 26.20 16.28 -26.86
CA GLY A 560 27.26 15.80 -27.75
C GLY A 560 26.74 15.08 -28.99
N THR A 561 27.67 14.54 -29.77
CA THR A 561 27.37 13.82 -31.01
C THR A 561 27.23 12.34 -30.74
N HIS A 562 26.10 11.76 -31.11
CA HIS A 562 25.79 10.35 -30.90
C HIS A 562 25.43 9.64 -32.20
N ILE A 563 25.71 8.34 -32.28
CA ILE A 563 25.23 7.48 -33.37
C ILE A 563 24.24 6.48 -32.77
N ILE A 564 22.99 6.61 -33.15
CA ILE A 564 21.86 5.85 -32.64
C ILE A 564 21.45 4.83 -33.69
N THR A 565 21.24 3.58 -33.30
CA THR A 565 20.80 2.52 -34.20
C THR A 565 19.54 1.86 -33.66
N ALA A 566 18.48 1.88 -34.46
CA ALA A 566 17.26 1.13 -34.20
C ALA A 566 17.30 -0.23 -34.91
N SER A 567 16.88 -1.29 -34.24
CA SER A 567 16.81 -2.64 -34.79
C SER A 567 15.70 -3.46 -34.14
N ALA A 568 15.07 -4.37 -34.90
CA ALA A 568 14.07 -5.29 -34.39
C ALA A 568 14.20 -6.65 -35.10
N LYS A 569 13.76 -7.73 -34.45
CA LYS A 569 13.78 -9.07 -35.03
C LYS A 569 12.87 -9.11 -36.26
N GLY A 570 13.38 -9.59 -37.40
CA GLY A 570 12.64 -9.59 -38.67
C GLY A 570 12.67 -8.25 -39.42
N TYR A 571 13.47 -7.29 -38.96
CA TYR A 571 13.60 -5.98 -39.57
C TYR A 571 15.07 -5.58 -39.83
N SER A 572 15.29 -4.68 -40.79
CA SER A 572 16.59 -4.11 -41.10
C SER A 572 16.99 -3.13 -40.00
N ARG A 573 18.28 -3.06 -39.67
CA ARG A 573 18.80 -2.01 -38.76
C ARG A 573 18.97 -0.67 -39.48
N VAL A 574 18.69 0.43 -38.80
CA VAL A 574 18.87 1.80 -39.31
C VAL A 574 19.66 2.62 -38.31
N SER A 575 20.72 3.31 -38.76
CA SER A 575 21.56 4.16 -37.92
C SER A 575 21.43 5.63 -38.31
N LYS A 576 21.38 6.51 -37.31
CA LYS A 576 21.35 7.98 -37.47
C LYS A 576 22.42 8.62 -36.61
N ARG A 577 23.11 9.62 -37.16
CA ARG A 577 24.00 10.50 -36.40
C ARG A 577 23.21 11.74 -35.97
N ILE A 578 23.24 12.04 -34.68
CA ILE A 578 22.54 13.18 -34.08
C ILE A 578 23.50 14.03 -33.25
N TYR A 579 23.11 15.28 -32.99
CA TYR A 579 23.79 16.17 -32.07
C TYR A 579 22.79 16.67 -31.02
N LEU A 580 23.15 16.52 -29.74
CA LEU A 580 22.37 17.03 -28.61
C LEU A 580 23.05 18.28 -28.04
N PRO A 581 22.33 19.41 -27.90
CA PRO A 581 22.89 20.63 -27.33
C PRO A 581 23.14 20.50 -25.81
N ALA A 582 24.00 21.37 -25.27
CA ALA A 582 24.34 21.38 -23.84
C ALA A 582 23.13 21.70 -22.95
N HIS A 583 22.31 22.68 -23.36
CA HIS A 583 21.07 23.05 -22.71
C HIS A 583 19.91 22.51 -23.53
N MET A 584 19.10 21.65 -22.91
CA MET A 584 17.92 21.03 -23.52
C MET A 584 16.69 21.40 -22.71
N GLU A 585 15.73 22.08 -23.33
CA GLU A 585 14.41 22.32 -22.75
C GLU A 585 13.44 21.16 -23.03
N LYS A 586 13.68 20.41 -24.12
CA LYS A 586 12.87 19.28 -24.56
C LYS A 586 13.74 18.18 -25.16
N ALA A 587 13.25 16.94 -25.11
CA ALA A 587 13.96 15.79 -25.66
C ALA A 587 14.03 15.89 -27.20
N GLY A 588 15.19 15.54 -27.76
CA GLY A 588 15.38 15.52 -29.22
C GLY A 588 14.50 14.45 -29.86
N ARG A 589 13.73 14.82 -30.90
CA ARG A 589 12.84 13.88 -31.59
C ARG A 589 13.58 13.08 -32.66
N VAL A 590 13.67 11.76 -32.50
CA VAL A 590 14.39 10.88 -33.45
C VAL A 590 13.53 9.65 -33.78
N ASN A 591 12.86 9.65 -34.92
CA ASN A 591 12.04 8.50 -35.35
C ASN A 591 12.84 7.55 -36.26
N PHE A 592 12.46 6.28 -36.31
CA PHE A 592 13.06 5.29 -37.22
C PHE A 592 11.98 4.56 -38.00
N VAL A 593 12.28 4.23 -39.25
CA VAL A 593 11.45 3.35 -40.09
C VAL A 593 12.30 2.15 -40.47
N LEU A 594 11.85 0.95 -40.10
CA LEU A 594 12.59 -0.29 -40.35
C LEU A 594 11.89 -1.11 -41.44
N LYS A 595 12.65 -1.68 -42.37
CA LYS A 595 12.13 -2.53 -43.44
C LYS A 595 12.04 -3.98 -42.98
N LYS A 596 10.98 -4.69 -43.34
CA LYS A 596 10.86 -6.14 -43.07
C LYS A 596 11.91 -6.91 -43.86
N VAL A 597 12.56 -7.88 -43.23
CA VAL A 597 13.62 -8.70 -43.85
C VAL A 597 13.36 -10.16 -43.49
N PRO A 598 13.50 -11.10 -44.45
CA PRO A 598 13.32 -12.52 -44.17
C PRO A 598 14.22 -13.00 -43.02
N VAL A 599 13.62 -13.59 -41.99
CA VAL A 599 14.36 -14.22 -40.90
C VAL A 599 14.97 -15.50 -41.46
N GLN A 600 16.30 -15.57 -41.59
CA GLN A 600 16.95 -16.84 -41.94
C GLN A 600 16.67 -17.90 -40.86
N PRO A 601 16.28 -19.13 -41.23
CA PRO A 601 16.13 -20.21 -40.25
C PRO A 601 17.48 -20.48 -39.62
N VAL A 602 17.56 -20.30 -38.30
CA VAL A 602 18.81 -20.41 -37.56
C VAL A 602 18.99 -21.87 -37.11
N GLY A 603 20.16 -22.45 -37.38
CA GLY A 603 20.46 -23.88 -37.13
C GLY A 603 20.37 -24.33 -35.66
N PRO A 604 20.41 -25.65 -35.40
CA PRO A 604 20.04 -26.26 -34.11
C PRO A 604 20.86 -25.83 -32.89
N ASP A 605 22.09 -25.32 -33.07
CA ASP A 605 22.93 -24.78 -31.98
C ASP A 605 22.40 -23.46 -31.37
N TYR A 606 21.37 -22.86 -31.97
CA TYR A 606 20.72 -21.66 -31.43
C TYR A 606 19.59 -21.95 -30.44
N HIS A 607 19.10 -23.19 -30.34
CA HIS A 607 18.01 -23.52 -29.43
C HIS A 607 18.40 -23.45 -27.95
N MET A 608 19.69 -23.58 -27.60
CA MET A 608 20.12 -23.51 -26.21
C MET A 608 20.18 -22.08 -25.64
N PHE A 609 20.21 -21.04 -26.49
CA PHE A 609 20.34 -19.64 -26.07
C PHE A 609 19.21 -18.70 -26.55
N LEU A 610 18.34 -19.16 -27.46
CA LEU A 610 17.12 -18.44 -27.87
C LEU A 610 15.83 -19.02 -27.29
N SER A 611 15.89 -20.12 -26.53
CA SER A 611 14.72 -20.70 -25.85
C SER A 611 14.22 -19.87 -24.65
N SER A 612 14.76 -18.68 -24.39
CA SER A 612 14.27 -17.76 -23.33
C SER A 612 13.64 -16.48 -23.89
N SER A 613 13.11 -16.50 -25.11
CA SER A 613 12.34 -15.35 -25.66
C SER A 613 11.00 -15.12 -24.95
N LEU A 614 10.66 -15.94 -23.97
CA LEU A 614 9.74 -15.61 -22.89
C LEU A 614 10.63 -15.32 -21.69
N ASP A 615 10.47 -14.11 -21.14
CA ASP A 615 11.08 -13.77 -19.86
C ASP A 615 10.62 -14.83 -18.85
N THR A 616 11.49 -15.26 -17.95
CA THR A 616 11.17 -16.36 -17.00
C THR A 616 10.02 -16.00 -16.06
N TYR A 617 9.73 -14.70 -15.90
CA TYR A 617 8.49 -14.19 -15.32
C TYR A 617 7.22 -14.61 -16.08
N ASP A 618 7.27 -14.73 -17.41
CA ASP A 618 6.13 -15.23 -18.19
C ASP A 618 5.82 -16.71 -17.89
N ARG A 619 6.78 -17.45 -17.30
CA ARG A 619 6.64 -18.84 -16.84
C ARG A 619 6.23 -18.93 -15.38
N PHE A 620 6.72 -18.02 -14.54
CA PHE A 620 6.45 -18.01 -13.10
C PHE A 620 5.26 -17.12 -12.76
N ASP A 621 4.07 -17.72 -12.71
CA ASP A 621 2.85 -17.10 -12.19
C ASP A 621 2.48 -17.80 -10.88
N PRO A 622 2.57 -17.13 -9.72
CA PRO A 622 2.26 -17.72 -8.41
C PRO A 622 0.91 -18.45 -8.38
N TYR A 623 -0.09 -17.97 -9.12
CA TYR A 623 -1.41 -18.59 -9.18
C TYR A 623 -1.41 -19.91 -9.95
N ASN A 624 -0.72 -19.96 -11.11
CA ASN A 624 -0.60 -21.19 -11.89
C ASN A 624 0.17 -22.27 -11.11
N HIS A 625 1.18 -21.86 -10.33
CA HIS A 625 1.90 -22.75 -9.43
C HIS A 625 1.03 -23.21 -8.24
N PHE A 626 0.23 -22.33 -7.64
CA PHE A 626 -0.70 -22.74 -6.58
C PHE A 626 -1.73 -23.78 -7.07
N GLN A 627 -2.27 -23.62 -8.27
CA GLN A 627 -3.19 -24.61 -8.86
C GLN A 627 -2.52 -25.97 -9.10
N SER A 628 -1.27 -26.00 -9.54
CA SER A 628 -0.56 -27.25 -9.78
C SER A 628 -0.23 -27.97 -8.47
N TYR A 629 0.23 -27.26 -7.44
CA TYR A 629 0.45 -27.83 -6.12
C TYR A 629 -0.85 -28.35 -5.48
N SER A 630 -1.96 -27.60 -5.56
CA SER A 630 -3.25 -28.00 -4.98
C SER A 630 -3.85 -29.25 -5.65
N ARG A 631 -3.49 -29.53 -6.90
CA ARG A 631 -3.89 -30.75 -7.62
C ARG A 631 -3.01 -31.97 -7.32
N SER A 632 -1.93 -31.79 -6.54
CA SER A 632 -0.88 -32.80 -6.33
C SER A 632 -0.98 -33.55 -4.99
N GLU A 633 -1.99 -33.28 -4.16
CA GLU A 633 -2.20 -34.08 -2.93
C GLU A 633 -2.77 -35.48 -3.24
N PRO A 634 -2.38 -36.53 -2.47
CA PRO A 634 -2.36 -37.91 -2.97
C PRO A 634 -3.69 -38.64 -2.73
N GLY A 635 -4.42 -38.93 -3.82
CA GLY A 635 -5.69 -39.65 -3.76
C GLY A 635 -5.93 -40.71 -4.84
N GLU A 636 -4.98 -41.04 -5.70
CA GLU A 636 -5.18 -42.09 -6.72
C GLU A 636 -4.02 -43.12 -6.77
N PRO A 637 -4.33 -44.43 -6.65
CA PRO A 637 -3.32 -45.48 -6.72
C PRO A 637 -2.85 -45.67 -8.16
N ARG A 638 -1.54 -45.49 -8.42
CA ARG A 638 -0.92 -45.80 -9.72
C ARG A 638 -0.58 -47.28 -9.82
N GLU A 639 -1.04 -47.94 -10.89
CA GLU A 639 -0.64 -49.29 -11.27
C GLU A 639 0.89 -49.39 -11.52
N PRO A 640 1.52 -50.54 -11.22
CA PRO A 640 2.97 -50.68 -11.37
C PRO A 640 3.37 -50.85 -12.84
N ARG A 641 4.17 -49.92 -13.37
CA ARG A 641 4.90 -50.12 -14.63
C ARG A 641 6.29 -50.70 -14.34
N GLU A 642 6.65 -51.71 -15.13
CA GLU A 642 7.90 -52.50 -15.08
C GLU A 642 9.18 -51.66 -15.22
N PRO A 643 10.33 -52.15 -14.73
CA PRO A 643 11.57 -51.38 -14.68
C PRO A 643 12.29 -51.36 -16.03
N ARG A 644 12.69 -50.16 -16.48
CA ARG A 644 13.71 -49.97 -17.55
C ARG A 644 15.06 -49.57 -16.94
N GLU A 645 16.11 -50.11 -17.55
CA GLU A 645 17.53 -50.06 -17.16
C GLU A 645 18.14 -48.65 -16.97
N PRO A 646 19.26 -48.53 -16.23
CA PRO A 646 19.80 -47.25 -15.77
C PRO A 646 20.70 -46.58 -16.82
N GLY A 647 20.37 -45.33 -17.18
CA GLY A 647 21.21 -44.49 -18.02
C GLY A 647 20.89 -42.99 -17.87
N MET A 648 21.87 -42.25 -17.35
CA MET A 648 22.01 -40.78 -17.28
C MET A 648 20.89 -39.96 -16.59
N GLY A 649 21.15 -39.64 -15.31
CA GLY A 649 20.96 -38.28 -14.75
C GLY A 649 19.60 -37.60 -14.94
N GLY A 650 18.52 -38.27 -14.57
CA GLY A 650 17.19 -37.67 -14.41
C GLY A 650 17.01 -37.05 -13.03
N GLU A 651 16.31 -35.91 -12.99
CA GLU A 651 15.89 -35.15 -11.82
C GLU A 651 15.28 -36.04 -10.72
N PRO A 652 15.56 -35.80 -9.42
CA PRO A 652 14.81 -36.45 -8.37
C PRO A 652 13.42 -35.81 -8.31
N GLY A 653 12.41 -36.57 -8.74
CA GLY A 653 11.02 -36.28 -8.44
C GLY A 653 10.81 -36.19 -6.93
N MET A 654 10.38 -35.03 -6.45
CA MET A 654 9.99 -34.82 -5.06
C MET A 654 8.48 -35.00 -4.90
N GLY A 655 8.07 -36.21 -4.51
CA GLY A 655 6.90 -36.42 -3.68
C GLY A 655 7.39 -36.93 -2.33
N GLY A 656 7.07 -36.22 -1.25
CA GLY A 656 7.43 -36.61 0.12
C GLY A 656 7.21 -35.49 1.13
N GLU A 657 6.44 -35.80 2.17
CA GLU A 657 6.03 -34.95 3.29
C GLU A 657 7.21 -34.19 3.94
N GLY A 658 7.08 -32.86 4.07
CA GLY A 658 8.07 -32.00 4.75
C GLY A 658 8.62 -30.82 3.94
N GLN A 659 8.09 -30.49 2.76
CA GLN A 659 8.50 -29.28 2.03
C GLN A 659 7.98 -28.01 2.71
N GLU A 660 8.89 -27.08 3.02
CA GLU A 660 8.53 -25.70 3.31
C GLU A 660 7.65 -25.17 2.16
N LYS A 661 6.46 -24.71 2.52
CA LYS A 661 5.49 -24.18 1.56
C LYS A 661 6.11 -22.95 0.85
N PRO A 662 5.96 -22.82 -0.48
CA PRO A 662 6.48 -21.68 -1.23
C PRO A 662 6.05 -20.34 -0.63
N TRP A 663 6.84 -19.27 -0.81
CA TRP A 663 6.55 -17.94 -0.24
C TRP A 663 5.14 -17.45 -0.60
N TRP A 664 4.63 -17.81 -1.78
CA TRP A 664 3.31 -17.42 -2.27
C TRP A 664 2.14 -18.24 -1.67
N TRP A 665 2.42 -19.35 -0.99
CA TRP A 665 1.43 -20.33 -0.56
C TRP A 665 0.38 -19.73 0.37
N ASN A 666 0.83 -19.02 1.41
CA ASN A 666 -0.06 -18.47 2.42
C ASN A 666 -1.08 -17.48 1.84
N TYR A 667 -0.69 -16.73 0.80
CA TYR A 667 -1.56 -15.75 0.15
C TYR A 667 -2.75 -16.38 -0.57
N PHE A 668 -2.56 -17.56 -1.18
CA PHE A 668 -3.67 -18.27 -1.84
C PHE A 668 -4.50 -19.08 -0.85
N THR A 669 -3.92 -19.58 0.24
CA THR A 669 -4.67 -20.33 1.26
C THR A 669 -5.51 -19.44 2.17
N GLN A 670 -5.12 -18.17 2.39
CA GLN A 670 -5.89 -17.21 3.20
C GLN A 670 -7.04 -16.56 2.43
N ALA A 671 -7.05 -16.62 1.09
CA ALA A 671 -8.03 -15.92 0.24
C ALA A 671 -9.34 -16.69 -0.05
N GLY A 672 -9.50 -17.93 0.45
CA GLY A 672 -10.66 -18.76 0.10
C GLY A 672 -10.76 -19.10 -1.40
N VAL A 673 -11.95 -19.45 -1.88
CA VAL A 673 -12.20 -19.94 -3.26
C VAL A 673 -11.98 -18.87 -4.36
N SER A 674 -11.78 -17.61 -4.00
CA SER A 674 -11.48 -16.53 -4.96
C SER A 674 -9.97 -16.23 -5.01
N ALA A 675 -9.37 -16.43 -6.18
CA ALA A 675 -7.97 -16.07 -6.42
C ALA A 675 -7.75 -14.56 -6.17
N PRO A 676 -6.74 -14.16 -5.36
CA PRO A 676 -6.41 -12.76 -5.16
C PRO A 676 -6.02 -12.12 -6.50
N THR A 677 -6.87 -11.24 -7.03
CA THR A 677 -6.72 -10.64 -8.36
C THR A 677 -5.41 -9.85 -8.52
N TRP A 678 -4.89 -9.29 -7.44
CA TRP A 678 -3.63 -8.55 -7.43
C TRP A 678 -2.38 -9.43 -7.66
N LEU A 679 -2.45 -10.72 -7.30
CA LEU A 679 -1.39 -11.71 -7.55
C LEU A 679 -1.40 -12.25 -8.99
N LEU A 680 -2.51 -12.05 -9.72
CA LEU A 680 -2.65 -12.51 -11.09
C LEU A 680 -1.82 -11.67 -12.05
N ARG A 681 -1.25 -12.31 -13.07
CA ARG A 681 -0.46 -11.66 -14.14
C ARG A 681 -1.24 -10.55 -14.86
N ASN A 682 -2.50 -10.82 -15.17
CA ASN A 682 -3.36 -9.99 -16.01
C ASN A 682 -4.52 -9.42 -15.17
N PHE A 683 -4.20 -8.43 -14.34
CA PHE A 683 -5.18 -7.55 -13.71
C PHE A 683 -4.53 -6.20 -13.48
#